data_AF-A0AAU5TQB1-F1
#
_entry.id   AF-A0AAU5TQB1-F1
#
_cell.length_a   1.000
_cell.length_b   1.000
_cell.length_c   1.000
_cell.angle_alpha   90.00
_cell.angle_beta   90.00
_cell.angle_gamma   90.00
#
_symmetry.space_group_name_H-M   'P 1'
#
loop_
_entity.id
_entity.type
_entity.pdbx_description
1 polymer ?
#
loop_
_entity_poly.entity_id
_entity_poly.type
_entity_poly.pdbx_seq_one_letter_code
_entity_poly.pdbx_strand_id
1 'polypeptide(L)'
;MTVHRLRHRQERAEYAQPSLNGVAQAGVGPAHQPEEQRAVPFAAPRITLEARRAAQRVLASGWVTMGPETELFEREFADYVGAAHAVAVSSCTAALELTLRALRLPPGAGVLVPAITFCGAAQAVMHAGLRPVLVDVDPRTAMPTPATVARAARACGCPHAMMVLHYAGAPAPVAELAEAARLPLTHVIEDAAHALGATVGDRPVGSLSRAACFSFYATKNLPIGEGGMVTTDDPALAEWIRRARLHGMSTDAWRRHLPGGSWQYTVEEAGLKANMTDVQAAIGRAQLHHLEAWQERRHEAADRYDAALRAVPGIEPLRTAGPGRHARHLYVVRVLEEYGMTRDELAVRLSDGGIGTSVHFVPLHHLSYFHATALVPHGGLPGADELFPQLLSLPLHPDLGERAVDRVCSELAGLGDDRRTRAPRPAALRTLVIGAGEAGRALARDLGRAPEFGLEPVGFLDDDPVKRLGGAAAELPVLGELDATRTTVLDQGIEAVVVAIPGLAADRFRRVAHAAEAAGASVRYLPSFIAALRRDVVGSDMRELDVSELIGRAEIHVVSPDARAVVAGRRVLVTGAGGSIGSELCHQVRAFGPSRLFLLDHDESNLHRLQLELYGDALRSDDIVISDIRDRPRVDQVFREFRPEVVFHAAAHKHLPLLELHPCEGVKSNVRGTENLLRAAAAAGTERFVLISTDKAADPVSVLGATKRLAELLVRRAQDAAPPGSVFTAVRFGNVLGSRGSLLSVLAQQIGAGSPVTVTHPDVTRFFMTVEEAVGLVLEAARMAEGGEVFVLDMSSPVRIVDLVRKFARSVHVPDVDIRFTGLRPGEKLNETLFSTDEQHARTAHPRILAALPTAGESPLPERLPDLYAAAERNDAAEVRRVLAGLLQGFPADEPAQLAHAALADPYPDDF
;
A
#
# COMPACT_ATOMS: atom_id res chain seq x y z
N MET A 1 20.53 64.99 -50.35
CA MET A 1 21.49 63.90 -50.05
C MET A 1 20.65 62.66 -49.72
N THR A 2 20.58 61.53 -50.44
CA THR A 2 21.60 60.65 -51.08
C THR A 2 22.59 60.07 -50.05
N VAL A 3 22.92 58.77 -49.98
CA VAL A 3 22.48 57.52 -50.69
C VAL A 3 22.97 56.30 -49.84
N HIS A 4 22.74 54.97 -50.00
CA HIS A 4 22.45 54.04 -51.10
C HIS A 4 21.47 52.90 -50.65
N ARG A 5 21.23 51.88 -51.48
CA ARG A 5 20.76 50.51 -51.11
C ARG A 5 21.83 49.48 -51.47
N LEU A 6 21.85 48.27 -50.90
CA LEU A 6 22.33 47.08 -51.63
C LEU A 6 21.71 45.76 -51.08
N ARG A 7 21.72 44.72 -51.91
CA ARG A 7 21.20 43.34 -51.70
C ARG A 7 22.03 42.37 -52.57
N HIS A 8 21.89 41.05 -52.34
CA HIS A 8 22.58 39.90 -53.01
C HIS A 8 23.96 39.53 -52.40
N ARG A 9 24.42 38.27 -52.37
CA ARG A 9 23.81 36.92 -52.63
C ARG A 9 24.68 35.81 -51.98
N GLN A 10 24.13 34.60 -51.90
CA GLN A 10 24.71 33.23 -52.15
C GLN A 10 26.26 33.09 -52.31
N GLU A 11 26.93 31.99 -51.88
CA GLU A 11 26.45 30.59 -51.80
C GLU A 11 27.30 29.58 -50.94
N ARG A 12 26.63 28.50 -50.47
CA ARG A 12 27.06 27.09 -50.21
C ARG A 12 28.40 26.69 -49.53
N ALA A 13 28.28 25.96 -48.41
CA ALA A 13 28.68 24.54 -48.19
C ALA A 13 28.38 24.14 -46.71
N GLU A 14 28.17 22.89 -46.27
CA GLU A 14 27.69 21.63 -46.87
C GLU A 14 27.18 20.74 -45.71
N TYR A 15 26.00 20.12 -45.81
CA TYR A 15 25.59 18.97 -44.98
C TYR A 15 24.48 18.20 -45.72
N ALA A 16 24.67 16.89 -45.91
CA ALA A 16 23.81 16.06 -46.75
C ALA A 16 22.73 15.32 -45.94
N GLN A 17 21.52 15.24 -46.48
CA GLN A 17 20.47 14.33 -46.02
C GLN A 17 20.58 12.97 -46.74
N PRO A 18 20.57 11.84 -46.02
CA PRO A 18 20.17 10.55 -46.59
C PRO A 18 18.65 10.48 -46.80
N SER A 19 18.20 9.83 -47.87
CA SER A 19 16.79 9.79 -48.27
C SER A 19 15.94 8.76 -47.50
N LEU A 20 14.78 9.18 -46.99
CA LEU A 20 13.70 8.27 -46.62
C LEU A 20 12.89 7.88 -47.86
N ASN A 21 13.24 6.75 -48.48
CA ASN A 21 12.35 5.94 -49.32
C ASN A 21 13.04 4.60 -49.67
N GLY A 22 12.34 3.47 -49.48
CA GLY A 22 12.75 2.20 -50.11
C GLY A 22 12.96 0.95 -49.24
N VAL A 23 12.08 0.64 -48.28
CA VAL A 23 11.83 -0.77 -47.89
C VAL A 23 10.32 -1.02 -47.92
N ALA A 24 9.92 -2.23 -48.33
CA ALA A 24 8.57 -2.55 -48.80
C ALA A 24 7.48 -2.54 -47.72
N GLN A 25 6.22 -2.41 -48.18
CA GLN A 25 5.04 -2.80 -47.42
C GLN A 25 5.07 -4.31 -47.13
N ALA A 26 4.87 -4.70 -45.87
CA ALA A 26 4.63 -6.09 -45.49
C ALA A 26 3.67 -6.16 -44.29
N GLY A 27 2.36 -6.22 -44.59
CA GLY A 27 1.30 -6.72 -43.70
C GLY A 27 1.28 -6.25 -42.24
N VAL A 28 0.78 -5.04 -41.96
CA VAL A 28 0.17 -4.76 -40.65
C VAL A 28 -1.17 -5.48 -40.58
N GLY A 29 -1.14 -6.75 -40.15
CA GLY A 29 -2.33 -7.45 -39.66
C GLY A 29 -2.45 -7.22 -38.15
N PRO A 30 -3.61 -6.81 -37.62
CA PRO A 30 -3.81 -6.83 -36.17
C PRO A 30 -3.80 -8.28 -35.70
N ALA A 31 -2.87 -8.62 -34.82
CA ALA A 31 -2.90 -9.88 -34.09
C ALA A 31 -4.05 -9.82 -33.07
N HIS A 32 -5.26 -10.19 -33.51
CA HIS A 32 -6.44 -10.24 -32.66
C HIS A 32 -6.23 -11.25 -31.52
N GLN A 33 -5.89 -10.74 -30.34
CA GLN A 33 -6.49 -11.29 -29.13
C GLN A 33 -8.01 -11.04 -29.20
N PRO A 34 -8.86 -11.95 -28.71
CA PRO A 34 -10.30 -11.70 -28.63
C PRO A 34 -10.57 -10.47 -27.77
N GLU A 35 -11.38 -9.53 -28.27
CA GLU A 35 -11.72 -8.29 -27.53
C GLU A 35 -12.46 -8.58 -26.20
N GLU A 36 -13.02 -9.78 -26.05
CA GLU A 36 -13.69 -10.29 -24.85
C GLU A 36 -12.76 -10.50 -23.64
N GLN A 37 -11.44 -10.64 -23.87
CA GLN A 37 -10.44 -10.94 -22.83
C GLN A 37 -9.71 -9.71 -22.27
N ARG A 38 -10.09 -8.49 -22.67
CA ARG A 38 -9.44 -7.26 -22.20
C ARG A 38 -10.07 -6.78 -20.89
N ALA A 39 -9.23 -6.54 -19.87
CA ALA A 39 -9.67 -5.98 -18.60
C ALA A 39 -10.38 -4.63 -18.77
N VAL A 40 -11.41 -4.39 -17.95
CA VAL A 40 -12.23 -3.17 -17.95
C VAL A 40 -11.90 -2.36 -16.70
N PRO A 41 -10.99 -1.36 -16.78
CA PRO A 41 -10.60 -0.58 -15.61
C PRO A 41 -11.73 0.32 -15.13
N PHE A 42 -11.82 0.54 -13.81
CA PHE A 42 -12.84 1.42 -13.22
C PHE A 42 -12.79 2.85 -13.80
N ALA A 43 -11.59 3.39 -14.00
CA ALA A 43 -11.34 4.68 -14.62
C ALA A 43 -10.06 4.62 -15.47
N ALA A 44 -10.05 5.36 -16.58
CA ALA A 44 -8.86 5.58 -17.41
C ALA A 44 -8.53 7.08 -17.45
N PRO A 45 -7.48 7.53 -16.73
CA PRO A 45 -7.01 8.92 -16.82
C PRO A 45 -6.52 9.25 -18.23
N ARG A 46 -7.14 10.23 -18.87
CA ARG A 46 -6.82 10.66 -20.24
C ARG A 46 -6.18 12.05 -20.22
N ILE A 47 -5.01 12.18 -20.85
CA ILE A 47 -4.36 13.46 -21.15
C ILE A 47 -4.18 13.58 -22.67
N THR A 48 -4.79 14.58 -23.30
CA THR A 48 -4.74 14.75 -24.77
C THR A 48 -3.36 15.15 -25.30
N LEU A 49 -3.11 14.94 -26.60
CA LEU A 49 -1.85 15.36 -27.23
C LEU A 49 -1.70 16.89 -27.19
N GLU A 50 -2.83 17.59 -27.30
CA GLU A 50 -3.01 19.02 -27.17
C GLU A 50 -2.61 19.48 -25.76
N ALA A 51 -3.07 18.80 -24.72
CA ALA A 51 -2.70 19.07 -23.33
C ALA A 51 -1.21 18.76 -23.04
N ARG A 52 -0.66 17.67 -23.58
CA ARG A 52 0.78 17.36 -23.47
C ARG A 52 1.64 18.45 -24.13
N ARG A 53 1.26 18.93 -25.31
CA ARG A 53 1.91 20.06 -25.99
C ARG A 53 1.75 21.38 -25.24
N ALA A 54 0.60 21.62 -24.62
CA ALA A 54 0.34 22.81 -23.81
C ALA A 54 1.21 22.83 -22.53
N ALA A 55 1.29 21.71 -21.81
CA ALA A 55 2.21 21.54 -20.69
C ALA A 55 3.68 21.76 -21.12
N GLN A 56 4.11 21.14 -22.22
CA GLN A 56 5.47 21.29 -22.74
C GLN A 56 5.80 22.74 -23.12
N ARG A 57 4.84 23.51 -23.65
CA ARG A 57 4.99 24.96 -23.90
C ARG A 57 5.27 25.74 -22.62
N VAL A 58 4.56 25.44 -21.53
CA VAL A 58 4.77 26.12 -20.24
C VAL A 58 6.12 25.74 -19.63
N LEU A 59 6.48 24.45 -19.63
CA LEU A 59 7.77 23.97 -19.16
C LEU A 59 8.93 24.63 -19.92
N ALA A 60 8.84 24.72 -21.25
CA ALA A 60 9.82 25.41 -22.10
C ALA A 60 9.90 26.93 -21.89
N SER A 61 8.94 27.55 -21.18
CA SER A 61 9.00 28.98 -20.85
C SER A 61 9.79 29.28 -19.57
N GLY A 62 10.06 28.27 -18.74
CA GLY A 62 10.63 28.43 -17.40
C GLY A 62 9.65 28.96 -16.34
N TRP A 63 8.54 29.60 -16.72
CA TRP A 63 7.52 30.06 -15.77
C TRP A 63 6.46 28.98 -15.52
N VAL A 64 6.80 28.01 -14.66
CA VAL A 64 5.97 26.83 -14.39
C VAL A 64 4.91 27.02 -13.30
N THR A 65 4.92 28.13 -12.57
CA THR A 65 3.97 28.43 -11.47
C THR A 65 2.76 29.23 -11.98
N MET A 66 1.94 29.80 -11.09
CA MET A 66 0.77 30.62 -11.49
C MET A 66 1.19 31.82 -12.38
N GLY A 67 0.46 32.03 -13.47
CA GLY A 67 0.75 33.04 -14.49
C GLY A 67 -0.40 33.21 -15.51
N PRO A 68 -0.10 33.59 -16.77
CA PRO A 68 -1.10 33.85 -17.81
C PRO A 68 -2.00 32.67 -18.19
N GLU A 69 -1.51 31.42 -18.17
CA GLU A 69 -2.35 30.26 -18.53
C GLU A 69 -3.42 30.02 -17.46
N THR A 70 -3.10 30.25 -16.17
CA THR A 70 -4.06 30.20 -15.07
C THR A 70 -5.20 31.21 -15.27
N GLU A 71 -4.89 32.47 -15.61
CA GLU A 71 -5.93 33.46 -15.85
C GLU A 71 -6.80 33.16 -17.09
N LEU A 72 -6.21 32.55 -18.12
CA LEU A 72 -6.96 32.14 -19.32
C LEU A 72 -7.89 30.97 -19.00
N PHE A 73 -7.43 29.99 -18.22
CA PHE A 73 -8.27 28.88 -17.77
C PHE A 73 -9.43 29.34 -16.89
N GLU A 74 -9.21 30.31 -16.01
CA GLU A 74 -10.29 30.91 -15.21
C GLU A 74 -11.37 31.55 -16.09
N ARG A 75 -10.99 32.32 -17.12
CA ARG A 75 -11.96 32.93 -18.05
C ARG A 75 -12.73 31.88 -18.84
N GLU A 76 -12.01 30.97 -19.49
CA GLU A 76 -12.60 29.90 -20.31
C GLU A 76 -13.50 28.95 -19.51
N PHE A 77 -13.18 28.69 -18.25
CA PHE A 77 -14.01 27.87 -17.36
C PHE A 77 -15.23 28.63 -16.81
N ALA A 78 -15.09 29.92 -16.50
CA ALA A 78 -16.21 30.78 -16.10
C ALA A 78 -17.28 30.83 -17.21
N ASP A 79 -16.84 31.08 -18.45
CA ASP A 79 -17.67 31.05 -19.66
C ASP A 79 -18.35 29.67 -19.84
N TYR A 80 -17.61 28.57 -19.64
CA TYR A 80 -18.13 27.21 -19.80
C TYR A 80 -19.24 26.84 -18.78
N VAL A 81 -19.10 27.23 -17.51
CA VAL A 81 -20.15 26.97 -16.49
C VAL A 81 -21.19 28.09 -16.36
N GLY A 82 -21.09 29.15 -17.16
CA GLY A 82 -22.02 30.28 -17.15
C GLY A 82 -21.99 31.14 -15.89
N ALA A 83 -20.86 31.19 -15.16
CA ALA A 83 -20.67 32.01 -13.96
C ALA A 83 -19.85 33.27 -14.29
N ALA A 84 -20.10 34.39 -13.60
CA ALA A 84 -19.40 35.65 -13.87
C ALA A 84 -17.90 35.59 -13.54
N HIS A 85 -17.49 34.76 -12.57
CA HIS A 85 -16.11 34.63 -12.13
C HIS A 85 -15.72 33.18 -11.84
N ALA A 86 -14.47 32.84 -12.17
CA ALA A 86 -13.78 31.65 -11.69
C ALA A 86 -12.42 32.01 -11.07
N VAL A 87 -11.98 31.21 -10.09
CA VAL A 87 -10.69 31.34 -9.40
C VAL A 87 -10.05 29.97 -9.22
N ALA A 88 -8.91 29.76 -9.88
CA ALA A 88 -8.22 28.47 -9.94
C ALA A 88 -7.41 28.19 -8.67
N VAL A 89 -7.49 26.97 -8.16
CA VAL A 89 -6.85 26.56 -6.89
C VAL A 89 -6.23 25.15 -6.99
N SER A 90 -5.40 24.81 -6.02
CA SER A 90 -4.64 23.55 -5.99
C SER A 90 -5.51 22.29 -5.87
N SER A 91 -6.70 22.36 -5.27
CA SER A 91 -7.63 21.24 -5.16
C SER A 91 -9.07 21.70 -4.86
N CYS A 92 -10.06 20.82 -5.06
CA CYS A 92 -11.44 21.09 -4.63
C CYS A 92 -11.58 21.21 -3.11
N THR A 93 -10.74 20.52 -2.33
CA THR A 93 -10.68 20.70 -0.87
C THR A 93 -10.29 22.14 -0.51
N ALA A 94 -9.30 22.71 -1.20
CA ALA A 94 -8.91 24.11 -1.00
C ALA A 94 -9.98 25.09 -1.54
N ALA A 95 -10.70 24.74 -2.61
CA ALA A 95 -11.82 25.51 -3.13
C ALA A 95 -12.93 25.67 -2.07
N LEU A 96 -13.35 24.54 -1.47
CA LEU A 96 -14.34 24.50 -0.39
C LEU A 96 -13.84 25.24 0.85
N GLU A 97 -12.59 25.00 1.28
CA GLU A 97 -12.02 25.61 2.49
C GLU A 97 -11.94 27.14 2.38
N LEU A 98 -11.46 27.67 1.25
CA LEU A 98 -11.39 29.11 1.01
C LEU A 98 -12.80 29.72 0.98
N THR A 99 -13.76 29.07 0.33
CA THR A 99 -15.16 29.55 0.28
C THR A 99 -15.81 29.56 1.66
N LEU A 100 -15.53 28.57 2.51
CA LEU A 100 -15.98 28.49 3.90
C LEU A 100 -15.33 29.58 4.78
N ARG A 101 -14.01 29.79 4.66
CA ARG A 101 -13.30 30.90 5.33
C ARG A 101 -13.89 32.27 4.91
N ALA A 102 -14.29 32.42 3.64
CA ALA A 102 -14.91 33.63 3.10
C ALA A 102 -16.35 33.91 3.58
N LEU A 103 -16.95 33.04 4.40
CA LEU A 103 -18.17 33.32 5.15
C LEU A 103 -17.90 34.03 6.49
N ARG A 104 -16.64 34.01 6.98
CA ARG A 104 -16.19 34.66 8.23
C ARG A 104 -17.05 34.28 9.47
N LEU A 105 -17.49 33.01 9.51
CA LEU A 105 -18.27 32.44 10.60
C LEU A 105 -17.45 32.30 11.89
N PRO A 106 -18.09 32.31 13.08
CA PRO A 106 -17.37 32.11 14.34
C PRO A 106 -16.79 30.67 14.43
N PRO A 107 -15.63 30.48 15.09
CA PRO A 107 -15.03 29.15 15.27
C PRO A 107 -16.00 28.15 15.91
N GLY A 108 -16.01 26.92 15.38
CA GLY A 108 -16.93 25.86 15.80
C GLY A 108 -18.37 25.97 15.27
N ALA A 109 -18.69 26.98 14.45
CA ALA A 109 -20.01 27.09 13.82
C ALA A 109 -20.39 25.84 13.01
N GLY A 110 -21.65 25.42 13.11
CA GLY A 110 -22.16 24.22 12.48
C GLY A 110 -22.39 24.39 10.97
N VAL A 111 -21.73 23.57 10.16
CA VAL A 111 -21.93 23.48 8.71
C VAL A 111 -22.58 22.14 8.38
N LEU A 112 -23.72 22.15 7.69
CA LEU A 112 -24.38 20.93 7.24
C LEU A 112 -23.58 20.26 6.11
N VAL A 113 -23.32 18.95 6.22
CA VAL A 113 -22.54 18.14 5.28
C VAL A 113 -23.24 16.79 5.05
N PRO A 114 -23.40 16.29 3.81
CA PRO A 114 -23.96 14.95 3.56
C PRO A 114 -23.16 13.84 4.25
N ALA A 115 -23.84 12.84 4.81
CA ALA A 115 -23.20 11.69 5.46
C ALA A 115 -22.41 10.82 4.47
N ILE A 116 -22.86 10.71 3.22
CA ILE A 116 -22.11 10.08 2.11
C ILE A 116 -21.49 11.19 1.26
N THR A 117 -20.20 11.44 1.48
CA THR A 117 -19.36 12.34 0.67
C THR A 117 -17.89 11.96 0.83
N PHE A 118 -17.01 12.54 0.01
CA PHE A 118 -15.57 12.40 0.17
C PHE A 118 -15.09 13.09 1.46
N CYS A 119 -14.21 12.43 2.21
CA CYS A 119 -13.69 12.92 3.50
C CYS A 119 -13.02 14.32 3.40
N GLY A 120 -12.40 14.64 2.25
CA GLY A 120 -11.81 15.96 2.00
C GLY A 120 -12.80 17.12 2.10
N ALA A 121 -14.07 16.92 1.70
CA ALA A 121 -15.10 17.96 1.82
C ALA A 121 -15.37 18.30 3.30
N ALA A 122 -15.56 17.28 4.14
CA ALA A 122 -15.75 17.48 5.57
C ALA A 122 -14.47 17.97 6.28
N GLN A 123 -13.28 17.64 5.79
CA GLN A 123 -12.01 18.22 6.25
C GLN A 123 -11.92 19.73 5.96
N ALA A 124 -12.35 20.20 4.78
CA ALA A 124 -12.36 21.63 4.46
C ALA A 124 -13.17 22.48 5.47
N VAL A 125 -14.25 21.92 6.02
CA VAL A 125 -15.02 22.54 7.13
C VAL A 125 -14.17 22.67 8.39
N MET A 126 -13.45 21.63 8.79
CA MET A 126 -12.62 21.64 9.99
C MET A 126 -11.35 22.50 9.83
N HIS A 127 -10.74 22.53 8.65
CA HIS A 127 -9.60 23.39 8.35
C HIS A 127 -9.99 24.88 8.35
N ALA A 128 -11.21 25.21 7.93
CA ALA A 128 -11.80 26.54 8.08
C ALA A 128 -12.14 26.91 9.55
N GLY A 129 -11.90 26.01 10.52
CA GLY A 129 -12.19 26.22 11.94
C GLY A 129 -13.65 25.99 12.32
N LEU A 130 -14.44 25.34 11.47
CA LEU A 130 -15.87 25.12 11.61
C LEU A 130 -16.18 23.65 11.97
N ARG A 131 -17.42 23.34 12.35
CA ARG A 131 -17.82 21.97 12.76
C ARG A 131 -18.74 21.30 11.73
N PRO A 132 -18.39 20.13 11.18
CA PRO A 132 -19.29 19.33 10.36
C PRO A 132 -20.51 18.85 11.16
N VAL A 133 -21.70 19.01 10.58
CA VAL A 133 -22.98 18.49 11.06
C VAL A 133 -23.51 17.56 9.99
N LEU A 134 -23.58 16.26 10.29
CA LEU A 134 -23.87 15.25 9.27
C LEU A 134 -25.37 15.20 8.94
N VAL A 135 -25.67 15.12 7.64
CA VAL A 135 -27.01 15.06 7.09
C VAL A 135 -27.24 13.71 6.43
N ASP A 136 -28.30 13.03 6.87
CA ASP A 136 -28.72 11.73 6.33
C ASP A 136 -29.21 11.84 4.87
N VAL A 137 -29.18 10.73 4.14
CA VAL A 137 -29.47 10.69 2.69
C VAL A 137 -30.70 9.83 2.37
N ASP A 138 -31.29 10.00 1.19
CA ASP A 138 -32.22 9.02 0.63
C ASP A 138 -31.42 7.86 0.01
N PRO A 139 -31.61 6.59 0.44
CA PRO A 139 -30.92 5.43 -0.13
C PRO A 139 -31.06 5.31 -1.66
N ARG A 140 -32.10 5.89 -2.25
CA ARG A 140 -32.37 5.80 -3.69
C ARG A 140 -31.64 6.85 -4.51
N THR A 141 -31.07 7.89 -3.89
CA THR A 141 -30.40 9.01 -4.58
C THR A 141 -28.99 9.32 -4.06
N ALA A 142 -28.61 8.75 -2.90
CA ALA A 142 -27.40 9.06 -2.14
C ALA A 142 -27.25 10.54 -1.72
N MET A 143 -28.32 11.35 -1.84
CA MET A 143 -28.31 12.78 -1.50
C MET A 143 -29.27 13.09 -0.34
N PRO A 144 -29.03 14.18 0.42
CA PRO A 144 -29.97 14.67 1.43
C PRO A 144 -31.34 15.04 0.85
N THR A 145 -32.35 15.05 1.72
CA THR A 145 -33.71 15.51 1.43
C THR A 145 -34.06 16.70 2.34
N PRO A 146 -35.09 17.50 2.01
CA PRO A 146 -35.61 18.52 2.92
C PRO A 146 -35.91 17.98 4.34
N ALA A 147 -36.39 16.73 4.45
CA ALA A 147 -36.67 16.11 5.75
C ALA A 147 -35.40 15.78 6.56
N THR A 148 -34.34 15.26 5.92
CA THR A 148 -33.08 14.93 6.60
C THR A 148 -32.25 16.17 6.91
N VAL A 149 -32.24 17.16 6.01
CA VAL A 149 -31.66 18.49 6.25
C VAL A 149 -32.33 19.16 7.45
N ALA A 150 -33.66 19.22 7.50
CA ALA A 150 -34.37 19.82 8.62
C ALA A 150 -34.14 19.05 9.95
N ARG A 151 -33.88 17.74 9.89
CA ARG A 151 -33.49 16.93 11.07
C ARG A 151 -32.10 17.33 11.58
N ALA A 152 -31.12 17.48 10.69
CA ALA A 152 -29.77 17.91 11.04
C ALA A 152 -29.72 19.37 11.53
N ALA A 153 -30.45 20.28 10.88
CA ALA A 153 -30.57 21.69 11.28
C ALA A 153 -31.14 21.88 12.70
N ARG A 154 -32.07 21.01 13.14
CA ARG A 154 -32.55 20.98 14.53
C ARG A 154 -31.49 20.47 15.52
N ALA A 155 -30.66 19.51 15.11
CA ALA A 155 -29.66 18.90 15.99
C ALA A 155 -28.48 19.84 16.32
N CYS A 156 -28.19 20.83 15.48
CA CYS A 156 -27.20 21.88 15.75
C CYS A 156 -27.80 23.19 16.29
N GLY A 157 -29.09 23.23 16.65
CA GLY A 157 -29.79 24.42 17.15
C GLY A 157 -30.19 25.40 16.03
N CYS A 158 -29.20 25.86 15.25
CA CYS A 158 -29.34 26.42 13.90
C CYS A 158 -28.02 26.21 13.13
N PRO A 159 -28.06 25.75 11.85
CA PRO A 159 -26.88 25.71 11.02
C PRO A 159 -26.45 27.14 10.65
N HIS A 160 -25.16 27.32 10.39
CA HIS A 160 -24.60 28.59 9.92
C HIS A 160 -24.30 28.57 8.42
N ALA A 161 -23.99 27.40 7.88
CA ALA A 161 -23.84 27.18 6.44
C ALA A 161 -24.21 25.74 6.07
N MET A 162 -24.29 25.47 4.76
CA MET A 162 -24.47 24.12 4.22
C MET A 162 -23.58 23.90 3.00
N MET A 163 -23.03 22.69 2.90
CA MET A 163 -22.36 22.20 1.71
C MET A 163 -23.27 21.17 1.03
N VAL A 164 -23.58 21.37 -0.25
CA VAL A 164 -24.45 20.47 -1.03
C VAL A 164 -23.60 19.69 -2.02
N LEU A 165 -23.60 18.36 -1.90
CA LEU A 165 -22.92 17.48 -2.85
C LEU A 165 -23.85 17.12 -4.01
N HIS A 166 -23.42 17.41 -5.23
CA HIS A 166 -24.01 16.91 -6.47
C HIS A 166 -23.50 15.47 -6.74
N TYR A 167 -23.99 14.51 -5.94
CA TYR A 167 -23.44 13.15 -5.84
C TYR A 167 -23.44 12.41 -7.19
N ALA A 168 -22.38 11.65 -7.50
CA ALA A 168 -22.11 10.99 -8.80
C ALA A 168 -22.17 11.91 -10.06
N GLY A 169 -22.42 13.21 -9.89
CA GLY A 169 -22.75 14.15 -10.96
C GLY A 169 -24.25 14.39 -11.16
N ALA A 170 -25.12 13.82 -10.32
CA ALA A 170 -26.54 14.13 -10.30
C ALA A 170 -26.78 15.55 -9.76
N PRO A 171 -27.72 16.32 -10.36
CA PRO A 171 -28.12 17.59 -9.81
C PRO A 171 -28.83 17.43 -8.46
N ALA A 172 -28.31 18.10 -7.44
CA ALA A 172 -28.95 18.22 -6.13
C ALA A 172 -29.99 19.37 -6.13
N PRO A 173 -31.10 19.26 -5.37
CA PRO A 173 -32.11 20.32 -5.27
C PRO A 173 -31.66 21.45 -4.31
N VAL A 174 -30.59 22.16 -4.68
CA VAL A 174 -29.85 23.12 -3.83
C VAL A 174 -30.77 24.09 -3.07
N ALA A 175 -31.77 24.66 -3.74
CA ALA A 175 -32.68 25.65 -3.16
C ALA A 175 -33.65 25.04 -2.12
N GLU A 176 -34.19 23.85 -2.37
CA GLU A 176 -35.11 23.16 -1.44
C GLU A 176 -34.37 22.72 -0.17
N LEU A 177 -33.13 22.27 -0.32
CA LEU A 177 -32.26 21.95 0.81
C LEU A 177 -31.89 23.23 1.60
N ALA A 178 -31.66 24.36 0.93
CA ALA A 178 -31.39 25.64 1.58
C ALA A 178 -32.58 26.14 2.41
N GLU A 179 -33.79 26.09 1.85
CA GLU A 179 -35.04 26.42 2.54
C GLU A 179 -35.27 25.50 3.76
N ALA A 180 -35.06 24.19 3.59
CA ALA A 180 -35.17 23.21 4.69
C ALA A 180 -34.14 23.43 5.81
N ALA A 181 -32.95 23.92 5.48
CA ALA A 181 -31.94 24.35 6.44
C ALA A 181 -32.23 25.72 7.07
N ARG A 182 -33.18 26.48 6.49
CA ARG A 182 -33.45 27.90 6.77
C ARG A 182 -32.25 28.82 6.49
N LEU A 183 -31.43 28.46 5.51
CA LEU A 183 -30.27 29.22 5.07
C LEU A 183 -30.58 29.98 3.77
N PRO A 184 -30.13 31.24 3.62
CA PRO A 184 -30.10 31.89 2.31
C PRO A 184 -29.05 31.19 1.43
N LEU A 185 -29.23 31.22 0.10
CA LEU A 185 -28.26 30.64 -0.85
C LEU A 185 -26.84 31.22 -0.72
N THR A 186 -26.70 32.43 -0.17
CA THR A 186 -25.41 33.06 0.17
C THR A 186 -24.65 32.37 1.32
N HIS A 187 -25.26 31.41 2.02
CA HIS A 187 -24.63 30.56 3.04
C HIS A 187 -24.62 29.08 2.63
N VAL A 188 -24.83 28.81 1.33
CA VAL A 188 -24.76 27.48 0.72
C VAL A 188 -23.58 27.45 -0.25
N ILE A 189 -22.83 26.35 -0.24
CA ILE A 189 -21.68 26.09 -1.11
C ILE A 189 -21.94 24.76 -1.82
N GLU A 190 -21.71 24.70 -3.13
CA GLU A 190 -21.88 23.47 -3.90
C GLU A 190 -20.55 22.72 -4.02
N ASP A 191 -20.49 21.51 -3.48
CA ASP A 191 -19.47 20.53 -3.85
C ASP A 191 -19.86 19.95 -5.23
N ALA A 192 -19.26 20.55 -6.25
CA ALA A 192 -19.43 20.22 -7.65
C ALA A 192 -18.26 19.37 -8.17
N ALA A 193 -17.49 18.71 -7.29
CA ALA A 193 -16.35 17.86 -7.66
C ALA A 193 -16.70 16.74 -8.66
N HIS A 194 -17.98 16.35 -8.74
CA HIS A 194 -18.52 15.36 -9.66
C HIS A 194 -19.45 15.94 -10.74
N ALA A 195 -19.76 17.25 -10.70
CA ALA A 195 -20.89 17.85 -11.40
C ALA A 195 -20.53 18.74 -12.59
N LEU A 196 -19.27 18.71 -13.02
CA LEU A 196 -18.84 19.41 -14.23
C LEU A 196 -19.55 18.83 -15.47
N GLY A 197 -20.42 19.64 -16.07
CA GLY A 197 -21.33 19.24 -17.15
C GLY A 197 -22.73 18.77 -16.71
N ALA A 198 -23.13 19.04 -15.46
CA ALA A 198 -24.50 18.88 -14.95
C ALA A 198 -25.31 20.18 -15.05
N THR A 199 -26.64 20.07 -15.04
CA THR A 199 -27.57 21.21 -14.94
C THR A 199 -28.64 20.96 -13.88
N VAL A 200 -29.09 22.01 -13.19
CA VAL A 200 -30.27 22.00 -12.32
C VAL A 200 -31.40 22.72 -13.07
N GLY A 201 -32.39 21.95 -13.53
CA GLY A 201 -33.22 22.37 -14.66
C GLY A 201 -32.35 22.69 -15.88
N ASP A 202 -32.58 23.84 -16.51
CA ASP A 202 -31.83 24.29 -17.69
C ASP A 202 -30.53 25.08 -17.35
N ARG A 203 -30.25 25.33 -16.06
CA ARG A 203 -29.06 26.12 -15.64
C ARG A 203 -27.88 25.20 -15.31
N PRO A 204 -26.67 25.43 -15.83
CA PRO A 204 -25.47 24.71 -15.41
C PRO A 204 -25.22 24.79 -13.90
N VAL A 205 -24.62 23.75 -13.33
CA VAL A 205 -23.97 23.86 -12.01
C VAL A 205 -22.74 24.75 -12.18
N GLY A 206 -22.68 25.87 -11.44
CA GLY A 206 -21.61 26.88 -11.58
C GLY A 206 -21.74 28.04 -10.58
N SER A 207 -22.93 28.63 -10.46
CA SER A 207 -23.20 29.74 -9.53
C SER A 207 -24.63 29.71 -8.95
N LEU A 208 -25.16 28.53 -8.66
CA LEU A 208 -26.55 28.37 -8.18
C LEU A 208 -26.71 28.80 -6.70
N SER A 209 -25.60 28.88 -5.96
CA SER A 209 -25.47 29.29 -4.56
C SER A 209 -24.37 30.35 -4.37
N ARG A 210 -23.74 30.48 -3.19
CA ARG A 210 -22.60 31.41 -3.01
C ARG A 210 -21.46 31.12 -3.97
N ALA A 211 -21.13 29.84 -4.15
CA ALA A 211 -20.15 29.38 -5.11
C ALA A 211 -20.26 27.87 -5.34
N ALA A 212 -19.87 27.41 -6.53
CA ALA A 212 -19.57 26.02 -6.79
C ALA A 212 -18.05 25.76 -6.73
N CYS A 213 -17.68 24.59 -6.22
CA CYS A 213 -16.30 24.14 -6.08
C CYS A 213 -16.08 22.87 -6.90
N PHE A 214 -15.16 22.93 -7.87
CA PHE A 214 -14.87 21.84 -8.80
C PHE A 214 -13.55 21.14 -8.51
N SER A 215 -13.46 19.88 -8.92
CA SER A 215 -12.26 19.04 -8.86
C SER A 215 -11.77 18.68 -10.25
N PHE A 216 -10.45 18.78 -10.44
CA PHE A 216 -9.76 18.37 -11.67
C PHE A 216 -8.76 17.22 -11.41
N TYR A 217 -8.99 16.47 -10.33
CA TYR A 217 -8.22 15.28 -9.98
C TYR A 217 -8.23 14.25 -11.13
N ALA A 218 -7.20 13.41 -11.23
CA ALA A 218 -6.91 12.51 -12.36
C ALA A 218 -8.05 11.59 -12.84
N THR A 219 -9.10 11.34 -12.03
CA THR A 219 -10.27 10.54 -12.40
C THR A 219 -11.52 11.35 -12.77
N LYS A 220 -11.50 12.69 -12.64
CA LYS A 220 -12.67 13.55 -12.87
C LYS A 220 -12.98 13.76 -14.36
N ASN A 221 -14.14 14.35 -14.66
CA ASN A 221 -14.61 14.59 -16.03
C ASN A 221 -13.65 15.48 -16.84
N LEU A 222 -12.92 16.37 -16.17
CA LEU A 222 -11.81 17.16 -16.71
C LEU A 222 -10.53 16.87 -15.89
N PRO A 223 -9.77 15.81 -16.21
CA PRO A 223 -8.68 15.32 -15.35
C PRO A 223 -7.34 15.99 -15.70
N ILE A 224 -6.83 16.89 -14.83
CA ILE A 224 -5.57 17.61 -15.06
C ILE A 224 -4.41 17.10 -14.19
N GLY A 225 -4.60 15.94 -13.54
CA GLY A 225 -3.73 15.40 -12.51
C GLY A 225 -4.21 15.83 -11.13
N GLU A 226 -3.94 17.07 -10.77
CA GLU A 226 -4.42 17.71 -9.53
C GLU A 226 -4.94 19.12 -9.82
N GLY A 227 -5.96 19.56 -9.09
CA GLY A 227 -6.50 20.92 -9.22
C GLY A 227 -7.96 21.09 -8.78
N GLY A 228 -8.38 22.35 -8.70
CA GLY A 228 -9.79 22.73 -8.54
C GLY A 228 -10.08 24.16 -8.97
N MET A 229 -11.35 24.54 -8.90
CA MET A 229 -11.85 25.87 -9.25
C MET A 229 -12.95 26.28 -8.27
N VAL A 230 -12.98 27.54 -7.87
CA VAL A 230 -14.20 28.15 -7.28
C VAL A 230 -14.85 29.03 -8.34
N THR A 231 -16.16 28.90 -8.55
CA THR A 231 -16.94 29.77 -9.44
C THR A 231 -18.07 30.46 -8.70
N THR A 232 -18.33 31.73 -9.01
CA THR A 232 -19.28 32.57 -8.30
C THR A 232 -19.70 33.80 -9.11
N ASP A 233 -20.86 34.36 -8.79
CA ASP A 233 -21.31 35.67 -9.28
C ASP A 233 -21.05 36.81 -8.29
N ASP A 234 -20.38 36.53 -7.15
CA ASP A 234 -19.92 37.52 -6.17
C ASP A 234 -18.48 37.99 -6.50
N PRO A 235 -18.27 39.20 -7.05
CA PRO A 235 -16.94 39.73 -7.35
C PRO A 235 -16.09 39.93 -6.10
N ALA A 236 -16.68 40.24 -4.96
CA ALA A 236 -15.95 40.44 -3.71
C ALA A 236 -15.43 39.09 -3.17
N LEU A 237 -16.20 38.01 -3.32
CA LEU A 237 -15.74 36.65 -3.05
C LEU A 237 -14.62 36.24 -4.01
N ALA A 238 -14.78 36.46 -5.32
CA ALA A 238 -13.76 36.10 -6.30
C ALA A 238 -12.41 36.77 -5.99
N GLU A 239 -12.40 38.09 -5.80
CA GLU A 239 -11.17 38.83 -5.47
C GLU A 239 -10.61 38.48 -4.07
N TRP A 240 -11.47 38.14 -3.10
CA TRP A 240 -11.03 37.61 -1.82
C TRP A 240 -10.27 36.28 -1.98
N ILE A 241 -10.81 35.33 -2.76
CA ILE A 241 -10.18 34.02 -3.01
C ILE A 241 -8.86 34.21 -3.78
N ARG A 242 -8.76 35.17 -4.71
CA ARG A 242 -7.51 35.47 -5.42
C ARG A 242 -6.36 35.86 -4.49
N ARG A 243 -6.62 36.68 -3.46
CA ARG A 243 -5.63 37.00 -2.41
C ARG A 243 -5.43 35.79 -1.48
N ALA A 244 -6.52 35.20 -1.00
CA ALA A 244 -6.49 34.15 0.02
C ALA A 244 -5.86 32.83 -0.44
N ARG A 245 -5.90 32.46 -1.73
CA ARG A 245 -5.16 31.31 -2.28
C ARG A 245 -3.63 31.48 -2.30
N LEU A 246 -3.15 32.70 -2.06
CA LEU A 246 -1.74 33.08 -2.13
C LEU A 246 -1.35 33.91 -0.89
N HIS A 247 -1.48 33.29 0.27
CA HIS A 247 -1.13 33.80 1.60
C HIS A 247 -1.89 35.06 2.07
N GLY A 248 -2.91 35.54 1.33
CA GLY A 248 -3.62 36.78 1.64
C GLY A 248 -2.86 38.05 1.23
N MET A 249 -1.95 37.93 0.26
CA MET A 249 -1.17 39.05 -0.25
C MET A 249 -2.01 39.97 -1.15
N SER A 250 -1.83 41.28 -1.01
CA SER A 250 -2.52 42.32 -1.81
C SER A 250 -2.19 42.29 -3.32
N THR A 251 -1.08 41.64 -3.69
CA THR A 251 -0.50 41.71 -5.04
C THR A 251 -0.03 40.33 -5.48
N ASP A 252 -0.55 39.83 -6.61
CA ASP A 252 -0.13 38.56 -7.23
C ASP A 252 1.40 38.46 -7.32
N ALA A 253 1.97 37.32 -6.92
CA ALA A 253 3.42 37.14 -6.90
C ALA A 253 4.05 37.30 -8.29
N TRP A 254 3.45 36.69 -9.32
CA TRP A 254 4.01 36.68 -10.68
C TRP A 254 4.04 38.09 -11.31
N ARG A 255 2.99 38.89 -11.09
CA ARG A 255 2.89 40.27 -11.62
C ARG A 255 3.97 41.21 -11.06
N ARG A 256 4.60 40.90 -9.93
CA ARG A 256 5.74 41.69 -9.37
C ARG A 256 7.03 41.53 -10.19
N HIS A 257 7.16 40.44 -10.93
CA HIS A 257 8.34 40.14 -11.75
C HIS A 257 8.21 40.65 -13.20
N LEU A 258 7.07 41.25 -13.55
CA LEU A 258 6.87 41.92 -14.84
C LEU A 258 7.49 43.33 -14.83
N PRO A 259 7.87 43.88 -16.00
CA PRO A 259 8.31 45.28 -16.11
C PRO A 259 7.25 46.25 -15.57
N GLY A 260 7.64 47.08 -14.59
CA GLY A 260 6.73 47.99 -13.89
C GLY A 260 6.03 47.40 -12.65
N GLY A 261 6.25 46.12 -12.34
CA GLY A 261 5.81 45.51 -11.09
C GLY A 261 6.53 46.10 -9.87
N SER A 262 5.83 46.17 -8.73
CA SER A 262 6.43 46.55 -7.44
C SER A 262 6.76 45.31 -6.61
N TRP A 263 7.88 45.34 -5.90
CA TRP A 263 8.22 44.34 -4.88
C TRP A 263 7.34 44.48 -3.62
N GLN A 264 6.69 45.63 -3.43
CA GLN A 264 5.86 45.93 -2.26
C GLN A 264 4.49 45.24 -2.37
N TYR A 265 4.10 44.60 -1.27
CA TYR A 265 2.77 44.03 -1.04
C TYR A 265 2.47 44.08 0.46
N THR A 266 1.18 44.06 0.80
CA THR A 266 0.71 43.84 2.18
C THR A 266 0.13 42.44 2.31
N VAL A 267 0.00 41.95 3.54
CA VAL A 267 -0.82 40.77 3.87
C VAL A 267 -1.99 41.29 4.70
N GLU A 268 -3.20 41.20 4.16
CA GLU A 268 -4.39 41.81 4.77
C GLU A 268 -5.12 40.85 5.72
N GLU A 269 -5.03 39.55 5.44
CA GLU A 269 -5.71 38.48 6.16
C GLU A 269 -4.97 37.14 5.95
N ALA A 270 -5.24 36.14 6.80
CA ALA A 270 -4.50 34.86 6.77
C ALA A 270 -4.99 33.94 5.63
N GLY A 271 -4.26 33.92 4.51
CA GLY A 271 -4.50 33.01 3.38
C GLY A 271 -3.74 31.68 3.46
N LEU A 272 -4.01 30.82 2.46
CA LEU A 272 -3.37 29.51 2.23
C LEU A 272 -2.31 29.58 1.13
N LYS A 273 -1.55 28.50 0.96
CA LYS A 273 -0.76 28.23 -0.25
C LYS A 273 -1.53 27.26 -1.15
N ALA A 274 -2.43 27.80 -1.96
CA ALA A 274 -3.45 27.04 -2.69
C ALA A 274 -3.66 27.50 -4.14
N ASN A 275 -2.68 28.16 -4.77
CA ASN A 275 -2.75 28.52 -6.19
C ASN A 275 -2.59 27.30 -7.11
N MET A 276 -3.23 27.33 -8.28
CA MET A 276 -2.91 26.44 -9.40
C MET A 276 -1.59 26.86 -10.07
N THR A 277 -0.97 25.97 -10.85
CA THR A 277 0.19 26.26 -11.71
C THR A 277 -0.21 26.45 -13.16
N ASP A 278 0.56 27.21 -13.95
CA ASP A 278 0.29 27.35 -15.39
C ASP A 278 0.43 26.02 -16.15
N VAL A 279 1.21 25.06 -15.64
CA VAL A 279 1.27 23.70 -16.21
C VAL A 279 -0.08 22.97 -16.08
N GLN A 280 -0.68 23.00 -14.89
CA GLN A 280 -2.03 22.45 -14.65
C GLN A 280 -3.10 23.20 -15.45
N ALA A 281 -3.02 24.53 -15.49
CA ALA A 281 -3.97 25.36 -16.22
C ALA A 281 -3.90 25.11 -17.74
N ALA A 282 -2.71 25.06 -18.33
CA ALA A 282 -2.52 24.79 -19.76
C ALA A 282 -3.03 23.41 -20.17
N ILE A 283 -2.94 22.40 -19.29
CA ILE A 283 -3.61 21.10 -19.45
C ILE A 283 -5.14 21.29 -19.40
N GLY A 284 -5.65 21.96 -18.36
CA GLY A 284 -7.09 22.20 -18.17
C GLY A 284 -7.76 22.87 -19.37
N ARG A 285 -7.18 23.96 -19.89
CA ARG A 285 -7.64 24.66 -21.10
C ARG A 285 -7.73 23.73 -22.30
N ALA A 286 -6.62 23.04 -22.61
CA ALA A 286 -6.53 22.15 -23.75
C ALA A 286 -7.52 20.96 -23.68
N GLN A 287 -7.90 20.53 -22.48
CA GLN A 287 -8.90 19.47 -22.28
C GLN A 287 -10.33 19.98 -22.22
N LEU A 288 -10.56 21.24 -21.85
CA LEU A 288 -11.91 21.83 -21.78
C LEU A 288 -12.60 21.78 -23.15
N HIS A 289 -11.84 21.96 -24.24
CA HIS A 289 -12.30 21.82 -25.63
C HIS A 289 -12.79 20.41 -26.01
N HIS A 290 -12.47 19.37 -25.24
CA HIS A 290 -12.90 17.99 -25.47
C HIS A 290 -14.00 17.52 -24.51
N LEU A 291 -14.29 18.31 -23.47
CA LEU A 291 -15.15 17.92 -22.35
C LEU A 291 -16.57 17.56 -22.82
N GLU A 292 -17.18 18.33 -23.71
CA GLU A 292 -18.54 18.05 -24.20
C GLU A 292 -18.65 16.68 -24.88
N ALA A 293 -17.68 16.34 -25.74
CA ALA A 293 -17.63 15.04 -26.40
C ALA A 293 -17.41 13.90 -25.38
N TRP A 294 -16.59 14.11 -24.34
CA TRP A 294 -16.43 13.14 -23.26
C TRP A 294 -17.67 12.99 -22.39
N GLN A 295 -18.40 14.08 -22.16
CA GLN A 295 -19.67 14.05 -21.45
C GLN A 295 -20.72 13.26 -22.24
N GLU A 296 -20.78 13.39 -23.56
CA GLU A 296 -21.71 12.61 -24.39
C GLU A 296 -21.34 11.12 -24.42
N ARG A 297 -20.05 10.77 -24.58
CA ARG A 297 -19.57 9.38 -24.42
C ARG A 297 -19.94 8.76 -23.06
N ARG A 298 -19.94 9.56 -21.99
CA ARG A 298 -20.39 9.15 -20.64
C ARG A 298 -21.91 8.99 -20.55
N HIS A 299 -22.70 9.69 -21.36
CA HIS A 299 -24.15 9.47 -21.47
C HIS A 299 -24.43 8.21 -22.28
N GLU A 300 -23.84 8.03 -23.46
CA GLU A 300 -23.97 6.82 -24.29
C GLU A 300 -23.72 5.53 -23.48
N ALA A 301 -22.64 5.50 -22.70
CA ALA A 301 -22.31 4.35 -21.85
C ALA A 301 -23.31 4.16 -20.69
N ALA A 302 -23.72 5.24 -20.02
CA ALA A 302 -24.66 5.18 -18.91
C ALA A 302 -26.08 4.81 -19.34
N ASP A 303 -26.56 5.33 -20.47
CA ASP A 303 -27.87 5.01 -21.03
C ASP A 303 -27.93 3.53 -21.51
N ARG A 304 -26.79 2.97 -21.93
CA ARG A 304 -26.62 1.54 -22.23
C ARG A 304 -26.63 0.66 -20.97
N TYR A 305 -25.94 1.06 -19.89
CA TYR A 305 -26.09 0.41 -18.59
C TYR A 305 -27.56 0.49 -18.09
N ASP A 306 -28.19 1.67 -18.18
CA ASP A 306 -29.60 1.87 -17.80
C ASP A 306 -30.50 0.94 -18.64
N ALA A 307 -30.22 0.72 -19.92
CA ALA A 307 -30.94 -0.22 -20.78
C ALA A 307 -30.75 -1.71 -20.39
N ALA A 308 -29.50 -2.15 -20.18
CA ALA A 308 -29.19 -3.56 -19.92
C ALA A 308 -29.53 -3.99 -18.49
N LEU A 309 -29.16 -3.18 -17.49
CA LEU A 309 -29.33 -3.54 -16.07
C LEU A 309 -30.79 -3.53 -15.61
N ARG A 310 -31.70 -2.88 -16.36
CA ARG A 310 -33.16 -3.00 -16.17
C ARG A 310 -33.69 -4.44 -16.21
N ALA A 311 -32.92 -5.38 -16.75
CA ALA A 311 -33.28 -6.80 -16.79
C ALA A 311 -32.61 -7.66 -15.69
N VAL A 312 -31.75 -7.09 -14.83
CA VAL A 312 -30.97 -7.83 -13.82
C VAL A 312 -31.62 -7.66 -12.43
N PRO A 313 -32.27 -8.69 -11.85
CA PRO A 313 -32.97 -8.56 -10.57
C PRO A 313 -32.03 -8.16 -9.43
N GLY A 314 -32.42 -7.15 -8.65
CA GLY A 314 -31.64 -6.66 -7.51
C GLY A 314 -30.45 -5.76 -7.83
N ILE A 315 -30.24 -5.34 -9.08
CA ILE A 315 -29.30 -4.26 -9.45
C ILE A 315 -30.09 -3.00 -9.82
N GLU A 316 -30.17 -2.03 -8.90
CA GLU A 316 -30.87 -0.75 -9.14
C GLU A 316 -29.88 0.41 -9.36
N PRO A 317 -29.87 1.09 -10.52
CA PRO A 317 -29.20 2.38 -10.66
C PRO A 317 -29.77 3.44 -9.70
N LEU A 318 -28.92 4.33 -9.17
CA LEU A 318 -29.38 5.44 -8.34
C LEU A 318 -30.23 6.43 -9.14
N ARG A 319 -31.29 6.94 -8.49
CA ARG A 319 -32.24 7.90 -9.05
C ARG A 319 -31.70 9.33 -8.88
N THR A 320 -31.96 10.20 -9.86
CA THR A 320 -31.75 11.63 -9.71
C THR A 320 -32.68 12.23 -8.65
N ALA A 321 -32.18 13.15 -7.83
CA ALA A 321 -32.97 13.80 -6.78
C ALA A 321 -33.83 14.98 -7.30
N GLY A 322 -33.54 15.51 -8.48
CA GLY A 322 -34.25 16.64 -9.08
C GLY A 322 -34.10 16.70 -10.61
N PRO A 323 -34.79 17.64 -11.27
CA PRO A 323 -34.75 17.81 -12.72
C PRO A 323 -33.44 18.45 -13.21
N GLY A 324 -32.98 18.05 -14.39
CA GLY A 324 -31.78 18.56 -15.05
C GLY A 324 -30.90 17.44 -15.61
N ARG A 325 -29.72 17.79 -16.15
CA ARG A 325 -28.77 16.84 -16.77
C ARG A 325 -27.75 16.35 -15.75
N HIS A 326 -27.49 15.04 -15.76
CA HIS A 326 -26.49 14.39 -14.92
C HIS A 326 -25.09 14.55 -15.55
N ALA A 327 -24.06 14.95 -14.79
CA ALA A 327 -22.69 15.03 -15.31
C ALA A 327 -22.05 13.66 -15.60
N ARG A 328 -22.74 12.55 -15.26
CA ARG A 328 -22.34 11.15 -15.51
C ARG A 328 -20.84 10.92 -15.17
N HIS A 329 -20.42 11.36 -13.99
CA HIS A 329 -19.04 11.19 -13.50
C HIS A 329 -18.81 9.75 -13.01
N LEU A 330 -19.77 9.23 -12.22
CA LEU A 330 -19.83 7.83 -11.80
C LEU A 330 -21.10 7.18 -12.37
N TYR A 331 -21.04 5.87 -12.62
CA TYR A 331 -22.24 5.04 -12.72
C TYR A 331 -22.35 4.22 -11.44
N VAL A 332 -23.42 4.40 -10.68
CA VAL A 332 -23.57 3.81 -9.33
C VAL A 332 -24.88 3.05 -9.24
N VAL A 333 -24.79 1.81 -8.78
CA VAL A 333 -25.91 0.90 -8.54
C VAL A 333 -25.99 0.51 -7.07
N ARG A 334 -27.18 0.10 -6.65
CA ARG A 334 -27.46 -0.60 -5.40
C ARG A 334 -27.50 -2.09 -5.71
N VAL A 335 -26.72 -2.88 -4.99
CA VAL A 335 -26.81 -4.35 -4.93
C VAL A 335 -27.78 -4.68 -3.81
N LEU A 336 -28.98 -5.13 -4.17
CA LEU A 336 -30.04 -5.51 -3.23
C LEU A 336 -29.98 -6.99 -2.88
N GLU A 337 -30.63 -7.39 -1.79
CA GLU A 337 -30.81 -8.81 -1.41
C GLU A 337 -31.44 -9.64 -2.55
N GLU A 338 -32.30 -9.01 -3.36
CA GLU A 338 -32.89 -9.58 -4.59
C GLU A 338 -31.87 -9.99 -5.67
N TYR A 339 -30.59 -9.63 -5.55
CA TYR A 339 -29.51 -10.13 -6.41
C TYR A 339 -28.94 -11.49 -5.94
N GLY A 340 -28.89 -11.74 -4.61
CA GLY A 340 -28.44 -13.01 -4.03
C GLY A 340 -26.94 -13.12 -3.70
N MET A 341 -26.17 -12.05 -3.90
CA MET A 341 -24.81 -11.86 -3.38
C MET A 341 -24.74 -10.52 -2.65
N THR A 342 -23.82 -10.37 -1.70
CA THR A 342 -23.54 -9.04 -1.13
C THR A 342 -22.81 -8.15 -2.15
N ARG A 343 -22.78 -6.83 -1.90
CA ARG A 343 -22.00 -5.89 -2.73
C ARG A 343 -20.53 -6.27 -2.77
N ASP A 344 -19.96 -6.69 -1.65
CA ASP A 344 -18.55 -7.04 -1.53
C ASP A 344 -18.24 -8.42 -2.16
N GLU A 345 -19.12 -9.42 -2.02
CA GLU A 345 -19.04 -10.68 -2.79
C GLU A 345 -19.04 -10.39 -4.31
N LEU A 346 -19.90 -9.48 -4.76
CA LEU A 346 -20.01 -9.10 -6.18
C LEU A 346 -18.80 -8.30 -6.67
N ALA A 347 -18.28 -7.38 -5.86
CA ALA A 347 -17.10 -6.58 -6.21
C ALA A 347 -15.87 -7.49 -6.44
N VAL A 348 -15.67 -8.50 -5.59
CA VAL A 348 -14.62 -9.53 -5.78
C VAL A 348 -14.86 -10.32 -7.06
N ARG A 349 -16.07 -10.86 -7.28
CA ARG A 349 -16.37 -11.69 -8.47
C ARG A 349 -16.25 -10.92 -9.79
N LEU A 350 -16.52 -9.61 -9.79
CA LEU A 350 -16.26 -8.74 -10.95
C LEU A 350 -14.75 -8.49 -11.13
N SER A 351 -14.00 -8.32 -10.04
CA SER A 351 -12.54 -8.17 -10.06
C SER A 351 -11.85 -9.44 -10.58
N ASP A 352 -12.29 -10.63 -10.17
CA ASP A 352 -11.86 -11.93 -10.71
C ASP A 352 -12.11 -12.01 -12.23
N GLY A 353 -13.23 -11.44 -12.68
CA GLY A 353 -13.58 -11.27 -14.10
C GLY A 353 -12.82 -10.14 -14.81
N GLY A 354 -11.86 -9.47 -14.18
CA GLY A 354 -11.10 -8.36 -14.75
C GLY A 354 -11.93 -7.09 -14.97
N ILE A 355 -12.93 -6.83 -14.11
CA ILE A 355 -13.76 -5.61 -14.11
C ILE A 355 -13.47 -4.84 -12.82
N GLY A 356 -12.82 -3.68 -12.95
CA GLY A 356 -12.56 -2.80 -11.82
C GLY A 356 -13.84 -2.13 -11.32
N THR A 357 -14.13 -2.26 -10.04
CA THR A 357 -15.26 -1.58 -9.37
C THR A 357 -14.77 -0.71 -8.20
N SER A 358 -15.66 0.08 -7.61
CA SER A 358 -15.31 0.94 -6.47
C SER A 358 -16.54 1.28 -5.60
N VAL A 359 -16.34 1.92 -4.45
CA VAL A 359 -17.41 2.29 -3.50
C VAL A 359 -17.31 3.77 -3.13
N HIS A 360 -18.30 4.56 -3.56
CA HIS A 360 -18.39 6.00 -3.33
C HIS A 360 -19.63 6.29 -2.47
N PHE A 361 -19.55 6.47 -1.15
CA PHE A 361 -18.38 6.46 -0.27
C PHE A 361 -18.73 5.72 1.03
N VAL A 362 -17.71 5.36 1.80
CA VAL A 362 -17.89 5.02 3.22
C VAL A 362 -18.53 6.22 3.94
N PRO A 363 -19.67 6.07 4.65
CA PRO A 363 -20.30 7.16 5.38
C PRO A 363 -19.34 7.78 6.39
N LEU A 364 -19.37 9.11 6.51
CA LEU A 364 -18.44 9.83 7.38
C LEU A 364 -18.53 9.34 8.84
N HIS A 365 -19.71 9.01 9.35
CA HIS A 365 -19.87 8.51 10.73
C HIS A 365 -19.34 7.08 10.95
N HIS A 366 -19.00 6.32 9.91
CA HIS A 366 -18.28 5.05 10.03
C HIS A 366 -16.76 5.28 10.13
N LEU A 367 -16.25 6.41 9.64
CA LEU A 367 -14.85 6.78 9.72
C LEU A 367 -14.53 7.33 11.12
N SER A 368 -13.63 6.66 11.84
CA SER A 368 -13.32 6.90 13.27
C SER A 368 -13.05 8.38 13.62
N TYR A 369 -12.39 9.12 12.74
CA TYR A 369 -12.10 10.54 12.95
C TYR A 369 -13.37 11.42 12.97
N PHE A 370 -14.30 11.21 12.04
CA PHE A 370 -15.54 12.00 11.98
C PHE A 370 -16.58 11.51 12.99
N HIS A 371 -16.60 10.21 13.31
CA HIS A 371 -17.35 9.67 14.44
C HIS A 371 -17.02 10.41 15.76
N ALA A 372 -15.77 10.82 15.96
CA ALA A 372 -15.33 11.55 17.15
C ALA A 372 -15.51 13.08 17.09
N THR A 373 -15.62 13.69 15.90
CA THR A 373 -15.52 15.16 15.72
C THR A 373 -16.78 15.82 15.15
N ALA A 374 -17.49 15.15 14.23
CA ALA A 374 -18.70 15.68 13.62
C ALA A 374 -19.89 15.68 14.60
N LEU A 375 -20.95 16.41 14.29
CA LEU A 375 -22.23 16.29 14.98
C LEU A 375 -23.13 15.33 14.20
N VAL A 376 -23.45 14.19 14.81
CA VAL A 376 -24.45 13.24 14.30
C VAL A 376 -25.83 13.60 14.90
N PRO A 377 -26.90 13.74 14.10
CA PRO A 377 -28.24 14.02 14.64
C PRO A 377 -28.78 12.90 15.54
N HIS A 378 -29.62 13.25 16.51
CA HIS A 378 -30.37 12.26 17.28
C HIS A 378 -31.22 11.37 16.35
N GLY A 379 -31.17 10.06 16.57
CA GLY A 379 -31.73 9.05 15.65
C GLY A 379 -30.76 8.56 14.57
N GLY A 380 -29.52 9.07 14.51
CA GLY A 380 -28.48 8.58 13.61
C GLY A 380 -28.67 8.98 12.15
N LEU A 381 -28.08 8.18 11.25
CA LEU A 381 -28.03 8.41 9.80
C LEU A 381 -28.47 7.14 9.03
N PRO A 382 -29.67 6.58 9.34
CA PRO A 382 -30.10 5.27 8.85
C PRO A 382 -30.18 5.14 7.33
N GLY A 383 -30.43 6.24 6.58
CA GLY A 383 -30.41 6.20 5.12
C GLY A 383 -29.00 5.99 4.56
N ALA A 384 -27.98 6.56 5.20
CA ALA A 384 -26.58 6.27 4.89
C ALA A 384 -26.16 4.86 5.34
N ASP A 385 -26.67 4.38 6.48
CA ASP A 385 -26.40 3.04 7.01
C ASP A 385 -27.04 1.93 6.15
N GLU A 386 -28.26 2.14 5.61
CA GLU A 386 -28.92 1.24 4.67
C GLU A 386 -28.18 1.17 3.33
N LEU A 387 -27.77 2.33 2.81
CA LEU A 387 -27.23 2.47 1.46
C LEU A 387 -25.78 1.98 1.34
N PHE A 388 -24.92 2.24 2.32
CA PHE A 388 -23.49 1.89 2.23
C PHE A 388 -23.19 0.41 1.86
N PRO A 389 -23.81 -0.62 2.47
CA PRO A 389 -23.57 -2.02 2.10
C PRO A 389 -24.14 -2.40 0.73
N GLN A 390 -24.89 -1.52 0.06
CA GLN A 390 -25.48 -1.74 -1.27
C GLN A 390 -24.69 -1.04 -2.39
N LEU A 391 -23.95 0.04 -2.10
CA LEU A 391 -23.32 0.90 -3.11
C LEU A 391 -22.19 0.21 -3.90
N LEU A 392 -22.37 0.05 -5.21
CA LEU A 392 -21.32 -0.36 -6.15
C LEU A 392 -21.17 0.66 -7.28
N SER A 393 -19.95 1.11 -7.53
CA SER A 393 -19.59 1.98 -8.66
C SER A 393 -19.01 1.13 -9.78
N LEU A 394 -19.63 1.17 -10.96
CA LEU A 394 -19.20 0.46 -12.16
C LEU A 394 -18.28 1.34 -13.03
N PRO A 395 -17.47 0.76 -13.93
CA PRO A 395 -16.63 1.53 -14.87
C PRO A 395 -17.41 2.59 -15.64
N LEU A 396 -16.96 3.84 -15.61
CA LEU A 396 -17.51 4.92 -16.43
C LEU A 396 -16.46 5.99 -16.78
N HIS A 397 -15.97 5.94 -18.02
CA HIS A 397 -15.01 6.88 -18.59
C HIS A 397 -15.26 7.03 -20.10
N PRO A 398 -14.85 8.14 -20.78
CA PRO A 398 -15.26 8.41 -22.17
C PRO A 398 -14.67 7.43 -23.20
N ASP A 399 -13.57 6.76 -22.85
CA ASP A 399 -12.91 5.72 -23.65
C ASP A 399 -13.49 4.32 -23.41
N LEU A 400 -14.53 4.18 -22.58
CA LEU A 400 -15.22 2.91 -22.35
C LEU A 400 -15.99 2.53 -23.63
N GLY A 401 -15.61 1.40 -24.23
CA GLY A 401 -16.24 0.89 -25.45
C GLY A 401 -17.58 0.21 -25.16
N GLU A 402 -18.47 0.20 -26.15
CA GLU A 402 -19.79 -0.47 -26.05
C GLU A 402 -19.69 -1.92 -25.55
N ARG A 403 -18.77 -2.70 -26.11
CA ARG A 403 -18.55 -4.10 -25.70
C ARG A 403 -18.04 -4.24 -24.26
N ALA A 404 -17.37 -3.23 -23.71
CA ALA A 404 -16.94 -3.24 -22.32
C ALA A 404 -18.13 -3.01 -21.38
N VAL A 405 -19.06 -2.11 -21.74
CA VAL A 405 -20.35 -1.97 -21.03
C VAL A 405 -21.16 -3.26 -21.13
N ASP A 406 -21.25 -3.86 -22.32
CA ASP A 406 -21.94 -5.14 -22.54
C ASP A 406 -21.33 -6.26 -21.68
N ARG A 407 -19.99 -6.34 -21.62
CA ARG A 407 -19.25 -7.31 -20.78
C ARG A 407 -19.62 -7.14 -19.30
N VAL A 408 -19.57 -5.92 -18.77
CA VAL A 408 -19.96 -5.64 -17.37
C VAL A 408 -21.42 -6.02 -17.11
N CYS A 409 -22.33 -5.71 -18.03
CA CYS A 409 -23.75 -6.09 -17.91
C CYS A 409 -23.98 -7.61 -18.01
N SER A 410 -23.21 -8.30 -18.86
CA SER A 410 -23.30 -9.75 -19.04
C SER A 410 -22.74 -10.53 -17.86
N GLU A 411 -21.64 -10.07 -17.25
CA GLU A 411 -21.12 -10.66 -16.00
C GLU A 411 -22.10 -10.44 -14.83
N LEU A 412 -22.67 -9.23 -14.70
CA LEU A 412 -23.74 -8.95 -13.73
C LEU A 412 -24.98 -9.84 -13.93
N ALA A 413 -25.40 -10.07 -15.17
CA ALA A 413 -26.52 -10.95 -15.47
C ALA A 413 -26.20 -12.43 -15.19
N GLY A 414 -25.02 -12.90 -15.60
CA GLY A 414 -24.58 -14.28 -15.45
C GLY A 414 -24.36 -14.68 -13.98
N LEU A 415 -23.68 -13.83 -13.21
CA LEU A 415 -23.52 -14.00 -11.76
C LEU A 415 -24.88 -14.02 -11.04
N GLY A 416 -25.86 -13.25 -11.53
CA GLY A 416 -27.23 -13.24 -11.01
C GLY A 416 -28.04 -14.52 -11.29
N ASP A 417 -27.81 -15.25 -12.40
CA ASP A 417 -28.57 -16.47 -12.76
C ASP A 417 -27.90 -17.78 -12.28
N ASP A 418 -26.63 -17.74 -11.86
CA ASP A 418 -25.89 -18.85 -11.19
C ASP A 418 -26.55 -19.32 -9.87
N ARG A 419 -27.62 -18.63 -9.45
CA ARG A 419 -28.63 -19.06 -8.45
C ARG A 419 -29.13 -20.50 -8.60
N ARG A 420 -29.11 -21.08 -9.80
CA ARG A 420 -29.65 -22.42 -10.08
C ARG A 420 -28.64 -23.57 -9.96
N THR A 421 -27.36 -23.26 -9.88
CA THR A 421 -26.25 -24.22 -9.98
C THR A 421 -25.44 -24.35 -8.69
N ARG A 422 -25.63 -23.44 -7.73
CA ARG A 422 -24.82 -23.40 -6.51
C ARG A 422 -25.11 -24.60 -5.59
N ALA A 423 -24.09 -25.41 -5.34
CA ALA A 423 -24.03 -26.32 -4.19
C ALA A 423 -24.24 -25.52 -2.87
N PRO A 424 -24.59 -26.18 -1.75
CA PRO A 424 -24.75 -25.46 -0.48
C PRO A 424 -23.52 -24.60 -0.16
N ARG A 425 -23.72 -23.36 0.30
CA ARG A 425 -22.64 -22.63 0.99
C ARG A 425 -22.16 -23.52 2.13
N PRO A 426 -20.84 -23.65 2.40
CA PRO A 426 -20.40 -24.22 3.66
C PRO A 426 -21.05 -23.41 4.79
N ALA A 427 -21.59 -24.09 5.80
CA ALA A 427 -22.27 -23.42 6.89
C ALA A 427 -21.30 -22.46 7.60
N ALA A 428 -21.77 -21.25 7.92
CA ALA A 428 -21.02 -20.35 8.78
C ALA A 428 -20.91 -20.99 10.16
N LEU A 429 -19.69 -21.16 10.66
CA LEU A 429 -19.44 -21.91 11.89
C LEU A 429 -20.06 -21.17 13.06
N ARG A 430 -20.92 -21.86 13.81
CA ARG A 430 -21.60 -21.30 14.98
C ARG A 430 -20.55 -20.92 16.03
N THR A 431 -20.52 -19.65 16.40
CA THR A 431 -19.37 -19.03 17.07
C THR A 431 -19.72 -18.49 18.45
N LEU A 432 -18.98 -18.91 19.47
CA LEU A 432 -19.07 -18.39 20.83
C LEU A 432 -17.97 -17.35 21.07
N VAL A 433 -18.35 -16.14 21.50
CA VAL A 433 -17.41 -15.06 21.78
C VAL A 433 -17.06 -15.03 23.27
N ILE A 434 -15.79 -15.20 23.59
CA ILE A 434 -15.31 -15.16 24.97
C ILE A 434 -14.95 -13.72 25.33
N GLY A 435 -15.75 -13.13 26.22
CA GLY A 435 -15.73 -11.72 26.61
C GLY A 435 -16.97 -10.97 26.14
N ALA A 436 -17.77 -10.46 27.09
CA ALA A 436 -18.89 -9.56 26.86
C ALA A 436 -18.52 -8.07 27.07
N GLY A 437 -17.21 -7.77 27.18
CA GLY A 437 -16.68 -6.40 27.18
C GLY A 437 -16.67 -5.75 25.79
N GLU A 438 -16.18 -4.51 25.72
CA GLU A 438 -16.20 -3.69 24.48
C GLU A 438 -15.57 -4.38 23.27
N ALA A 439 -14.42 -5.04 23.45
CA ALA A 439 -13.70 -5.75 22.39
C ALA A 439 -14.50 -6.94 21.83
N GLY A 440 -15.12 -7.76 22.70
CA GLY A 440 -15.97 -8.87 22.27
C GLY A 440 -17.27 -8.40 21.63
N ARG A 441 -17.88 -7.32 22.14
CA ARG A 441 -19.07 -6.71 21.54
C ARG A 441 -18.77 -6.03 20.19
N ALA A 442 -17.58 -5.46 20.00
CA ALA A 442 -17.12 -5.00 18.70
C ALA A 442 -16.97 -6.18 17.73
N LEU A 443 -16.16 -7.18 18.09
CA LEU A 443 -15.97 -8.40 17.29
C LEU A 443 -17.30 -9.05 16.88
N ALA A 444 -18.26 -9.21 17.80
CA ALA A 444 -19.55 -9.83 17.49
C ALA A 444 -20.38 -9.01 16.48
N ARG A 445 -20.31 -7.67 16.53
CA ARG A 445 -20.93 -6.80 15.51
C ARG A 445 -20.20 -6.87 14.17
N ASP A 446 -18.88 -7.00 14.20
CA ASP A 446 -18.05 -7.05 12.99
C ASP A 446 -18.22 -8.40 12.28
N LEU A 447 -18.20 -9.53 13.00
CA LEU A 447 -18.55 -10.86 12.46
C LEU A 447 -19.99 -10.91 11.94
N GLY A 448 -20.94 -10.28 12.64
CA GLY A 448 -22.34 -10.14 12.19
C GLY A 448 -22.52 -9.23 10.97
N ARG A 449 -21.48 -8.50 10.53
CA ARG A 449 -21.47 -7.65 9.33
C ARG A 449 -20.66 -8.24 8.18
N ALA A 450 -19.78 -9.21 8.45
CA ALA A 450 -18.82 -9.78 7.52
C ALA A 450 -18.92 -11.32 7.47
N PRO A 451 -20.03 -11.87 6.91
CA PRO A 451 -20.27 -13.31 6.85
C PRO A 451 -19.23 -14.09 6.03
N GLU A 452 -18.44 -13.44 5.18
CA GLU A 452 -17.30 -13.99 4.44
C GLU A 452 -16.23 -14.63 5.33
N PHE A 453 -16.15 -14.26 6.62
CA PHE A 453 -15.26 -14.91 7.58
C PHE A 453 -15.73 -16.30 8.04
N GLY A 454 -16.94 -16.73 7.66
CA GLY A 454 -17.49 -18.06 7.96
C GLY A 454 -17.73 -18.31 9.45
N LEU A 455 -18.10 -17.26 10.22
CA LEU A 455 -18.32 -17.30 11.66
C LEU A 455 -19.64 -16.59 12.02
N GLU A 456 -20.64 -17.33 12.54
CA GLU A 456 -21.92 -16.79 13.01
C GLU A 456 -21.87 -16.59 14.55
N PRO A 457 -21.81 -15.36 15.09
CA PRO A 457 -21.74 -15.15 16.53
C PRO A 457 -23.08 -15.45 17.22
N VAL A 458 -23.10 -16.44 18.12
CA VAL A 458 -24.31 -16.97 18.80
C VAL A 458 -24.52 -16.33 20.19
N GLY A 459 -23.45 -15.97 20.89
CA GLY A 459 -23.52 -15.44 22.26
C GLY A 459 -22.16 -15.21 22.90
N PHE A 460 -22.18 -14.72 24.14
CA PHE A 460 -20.98 -14.42 24.93
C PHE A 460 -20.82 -15.33 26.15
N LEU A 461 -19.58 -15.53 26.61
CA LEU A 461 -19.28 -15.90 28.00
C LEU A 461 -18.42 -14.81 28.67
N ASP A 462 -18.74 -14.44 29.90
CA ASP A 462 -17.99 -13.46 30.71
C ASP A 462 -18.24 -13.76 32.19
N ASP A 463 -17.21 -13.71 33.02
CA ASP A 463 -17.35 -13.98 34.46
C ASP A 463 -17.97 -12.80 35.24
N ASP A 464 -17.98 -11.61 34.64
CA ASP A 464 -18.44 -10.38 35.27
C ASP A 464 -19.96 -10.40 35.49
N PRO A 465 -20.43 -10.41 36.76
CA PRO A 465 -21.85 -10.50 37.06
C PRO A 465 -22.62 -9.24 36.62
N VAL A 466 -21.97 -8.09 36.46
CA VAL A 466 -22.62 -6.86 35.98
C VAL A 466 -22.96 -6.99 34.50
N LYS A 467 -22.03 -7.52 33.68
CA LYS A 467 -22.26 -7.73 32.24
C LYS A 467 -23.35 -8.76 31.95
N ARG A 468 -23.58 -9.71 32.87
CA ARG A 468 -24.64 -10.73 32.79
C ARG A 468 -26.04 -10.21 33.15
N LEU A 469 -26.14 -9.06 33.81
CA LEU A 469 -27.41 -8.42 34.18
C LEU A 469 -27.83 -7.29 33.22
N GLY A 470 -26.89 -6.72 32.48
CA GLY A 470 -27.11 -5.62 31.53
C GLY A 470 -27.65 -6.07 30.16
N GLY A 471 -28.89 -6.56 30.10
CA GLY A 471 -29.56 -6.93 28.86
C GLY A 471 -30.24 -5.75 28.14
N ALA A 472 -29.73 -5.35 26.98
CA ALA A 472 -30.41 -4.45 26.04
C ALA A 472 -30.99 -5.27 24.87
N ALA A 473 -32.17 -4.89 24.36
CA ALA A 473 -33.00 -5.71 23.47
C ALA A 473 -32.49 -5.85 22.00
N ALA A 474 -31.20 -5.67 21.75
CA ALA A 474 -30.59 -5.69 20.41
C ALA A 474 -29.15 -6.26 20.38
N GLU A 475 -28.69 -6.91 21.46
CA GLU A 475 -27.35 -7.52 21.54
C GLU A 475 -27.44 -9.00 21.91
N LEU A 476 -26.43 -9.77 21.50
CA LEU A 476 -26.36 -11.22 21.76
C LEU A 476 -26.30 -11.54 23.26
N PRO A 477 -26.89 -12.67 23.72
CA PRO A 477 -26.97 -13.00 25.14
C PRO A 477 -25.60 -13.36 25.73
N VAL A 478 -25.40 -13.03 27.01
CA VAL A 478 -24.32 -13.60 27.82
C VAL A 478 -24.82 -14.92 28.41
N LEU A 479 -24.34 -16.03 27.86
CA LEU A 479 -24.84 -17.39 28.10
C LEU A 479 -24.35 -17.98 29.43
N GLY A 480 -23.28 -17.43 30.02
CA GLY A 480 -22.69 -17.95 31.25
C GLY A 480 -21.29 -17.37 31.56
N GLU A 481 -20.63 -18.03 32.52
CA GLU A 481 -19.24 -17.76 32.94
C GLU A 481 -18.25 -18.53 32.06
N LEU A 482 -16.95 -18.17 32.10
CA LEU A 482 -15.95 -18.80 31.23
C LEU A 482 -15.80 -20.31 31.48
N ASP A 483 -15.99 -20.76 32.72
CA ASP A 483 -15.85 -22.17 33.07
C ASP A 483 -17.05 -23.01 32.56
N ALA A 484 -18.13 -22.36 32.07
CA ALA A 484 -19.24 -23.00 31.36
C ALA A 484 -18.98 -23.18 29.84
N THR A 485 -17.76 -22.92 29.34
CA THR A 485 -17.42 -23.06 27.90
C THR A 485 -17.81 -24.44 27.35
N ARG A 486 -17.48 -25.53 28.06
CA ARG A 486 -17.72 -26.89 27.55
C ARG A 486 -19.20 -27.21 27.35
N THR A 487 -20.05 -26.87 28.33
CA THR A 487 -21.49 -27.10 28.26
C THR A 487 -22.12 -26.19 27.22
N THR A 488 -21.77 -24.90 27.21
CA THR A 488 -22.28 -23.92 26.23
C THR A 488 -21.97 -24.36 24.78
N VAL A 489 -20.77 -24.91 24.53
CA VAL A 489 -20.39 -25.40 23.20
C VAL A 489 -21.28 -26.58 22.74
N LEU A 490 -21.57 -27.52 23.64
CA LEU A 490 -22.43 -28.67 23.33
C LEU A 490 -23.91 -28.26 23.21
N ASP A 491 -24.42 -27.51 24.20
CA ASP A 491 -25.84 -27.18 24.34
C ASP A 491 -26.33 -26.19 23.25
N GLN A 492 -25.45 -25.35 22.71
CA GLN A 492 -25.76 -24.38 21.65
C GLN A 492 -25.27 -24.81 20.25
N GLY A 493 -24.61 -25.97 20.15
CA GLY A 493 -24.02 -26.47 18.90
C GLY A 493 -23.02 -25.48 18.31
N ILE A 494 -21.94 -25.21 19.05
CA ILE A 494 -20.88 -24.28 18.67
C ILE A 494 -19.74 -25.03 17.97
N GLU A 495 -19.26 -24.47 16.85
CA GLU A 495 -18.20 -25.02 16.00
C GLU A 495 -16.91 -24.18 16.06
N ALA A 496 -17.01 -22.93 16.53
CA ALA A 496 -15.87 -22.03 16.73
C ALA A 496 -15.97 -21.22 18.03
N VAL A 497 -14.84 -20.92 18.66
CA VAL A 497 -14.76 -20.08 19.86
C VAL A 497 -13.70 -19.01 19.65
N VAL A 498 -14.08 -17.74 19.74
CA VAL A 498 -13.17 -16.60 19.52
C VAL A 498 -12.95 -15.84 20.82
N VAL A 499 -11.70 -15.68 21.24
CA VAL A 499 -11.37 -15.01 22.50
C VAL A 499 -11.07 -13.52 22.31
N ALA A 500 -11.87 -12.70 22.98
CA ALA A 500 -11.92 -11.24 22.89
C ALA A 500 -11.97 -10.55 24.27
N ILE A 501 -11.28 -11.11 25.27
CA ILE A 501 -10.94 -10.46 26.53
C ILE A 501 -9.46 -10.01 26.45
N PRO A 502 -9.17 -8.72 26.22
CA PRO A 502 -7.79 -8.21 26.28
C PRO A 502 -7.19 -8.46 27.67
N GLY A 503 -6.01 -9.08 27.72
CA GLY A 503 -5.34 -9.39 28.98
C GLY A 503 -5.89 -10.60 29.75
N LEU A 504 -6.69 -11.47 29.13
CA LEU A 504 -7.12 -12.73 29.76
C LEU A 504 -5.91 -13.56 30.24
N ALA A 505 -5.93 -13.97 31.51
CA ALA A 505 -4.83 -14.73 32.10
C ALA A 505 -4.57 -16.05 31.34
N ALA A 506 -3.30 -16.39 31.13
CA ALA A 506 -2.90 -17.48 30.24
C ALA A 506 -3.29 -18.89 30.76
N ASP A 507 -3.57 -19.05 32.06
CA ASP A 507 -4.23 -20.26 32.59
C ASP A 507 -5.73 -20.29 32.23
N ARG A 508 -6.44 -19.16 32.38
CA ARG A 508 -7.87 -19.04 32.06
C ARG A 508 -8.14 -19.24 30.57
N PHE A 509 -7.31 -18.63 29.72
CA PHE A 509 -7.32 -18.87 28.27
C PHE A 509 -7.17 -20.36 27.95
N ARG A 510 -6.20 -21.04 28.56
CA ARG A 510 -5.98 -22.49 28.33
C ARG A 510 -7.14 -23.34 28.83
N ARG A 511 -7.77 -23.00 29.97
CA ARG A 511 -8.98 -23.69 30.45
C ARG A 511 -10.13 -23.56 29.45
N VAL A 512 -10.38 -22.34 28.94
CA VAL A 512 -11.42 -22.06 27.93
C VAL A 512 -11.13 -22.78 26.61
N ALA A 513 -9.91 -22.67 26.09
CA ALA A 513 -9.52 -23.30 24.83
C ALA A 513 -9.67 -24.83 24.90
N HIS A 514 -9.09 -25.47 25.91
CA HIS A 514 -9.20 -26.91 26.11
C HIS A 514 -10.66 -27.35 26.38
N ALA A 515 -11.49 -26.51 27.03
CA ALA A 515 -12.91 -26.80 27.23
C ALA A 515 -13.71 -26.77 25.92
N ALA A 516 -13.37 -25.89 24.98
CA ALA A 516 -13.95 -25.82 23.64
C ALA A 516 -13.47 -26.97 22.74
N GLU A 517 -12.16 -27.21 22.69
CA GLU A 517 -11.53 -28.29 21.90
C GLU A 517 -12.03 -29.68 22.36
N ALA A 518 -12.14 -29.91 23.68
CA ALA A 518 -12.72 -31.14 24.25
C ALA A 518 -14.26 -31.24 24.15
N ALA A 519 -14.90 -30.30 23.46
CA ALA A 519 -16.28 -30.35 23.01
C ALA A 519 -16.41 -30.31 21.46
N GLY A 520 -15.29 -30.23 20.72
CA GLY A 520 -15.25 -30.29 19.26
C GLY A 520 -15.18 -28.92 18.54
N ALA A 521 -15.15 -27.80 19.26
CA ALA A 521 -15.11 -26.47 18.66
C ALA A 521 -13.69 -25.96 18.41
N SER A 522 -13.50 -25.25 17.29
CA SER A 522 -12.22 -24.67 16.86
C SER A 522 -11.93 -23.33 17.56
N VAL A 523 -10.76 -23.16 18.17
CA VAL A 523 -10.42 -21.96 18.97
C VAL A 523 -9.61 -20.94 18.15
N ARG A 524 -10.01 -19.67 18.17
CA ARG A 524 -9.36 -18.55 17.47
C ARG A 524 -9.10 -17.37 18.43
N TYR A 525 -8.07 -16.57 18.16
CA TYR A 525 -7.63 -15.46 19.03
C TYR A 525 -7.26 -14.21 18.22
N LEU A 526 -7.66 -13.03 18.68
CA LEU A 526 -7.38 -11.75 18.00
C LEU A 526 -6.00 -11.19 18.39
N PRO A 527 -4.97 -11.45 17.56
CA PRO A 527 -4.16 -10.34 17.07
C PRO A 527 -4.00 -10.35 15.53
N SER A 528 -3.82 -11.53 14.93
CA SER A 528 -3.46 -11.71 13.51
C SER A 528 -4.53 -11.18 12.54
N PHE A 529 -5.80 -11.22 12.95
CA PHE A 529 -6.95 -10.81 12.15
C PHE A 529 -6.97 -9.29 11.85
N ILE A 530 -6.63 -8.46 12.85
CA ILE A 530 -6.51 -6.99 12.69
C ILE A 530 -5.23 -6.63 11.93
N ALA A 531 -4.17 -7.44 12.07
CA ALA A 531 -2.92 -7.24 11.34
C ALA A 531 -3.07 -7.48 9.84
N ALA A 532 -3.91 -8.45 9.43
CA ALA A 532 -4.31 -8.61 8.03
C ALA A 532 -5.00 -7.35 7.49
N LEU A 533 -6.06 -6.89 8.17
CA LEU A 533 -6.86 -5.71 7.78
C LEU A 533 -6.06 -4.40 7.66
N ARG A 534 -4.90 -4.29 8.34
CA ARG A 534 -4.01 -3.13 8.25
C ARG A 534 -2.95 -3.21 7.14
N ARG A 535 -2.71 -4.39 6.55
CA ARG A 535 -1.65 -4.58 5.55
C ARG A 535 -2.00 -3.99 4.17
N ASP A 536 -3.25 -3.60 3.89
CA ASP A 536 -3.72 -3.31 2.52
C ASP A 536 -3.49 -1.87 2.03
N VAL A 537 -3.07 -0.95 2.90
CA VAL A 537 -3.00 0.49 2.57
C VAL A 537 -1.69 0.91 1.87
N VAL A 538 -0.69 0.02 1.75
CA VAL A 538 0.68 0.38 1.30
C VAL A 538 1.32 -0.67 0.37
N GLY A 539 0.54 -1.41 -0.44
CA GLY A 539 1.14 -2.42 -1.33
C GLY A 539 0.19 -3.30 -2.14
N SER A 540 -0.79 -2.70 -2.82
CA SER A 540 -1.67 -3.38 -3.79
C SER A 540 -0.86 -4.13 -4.86
N ASP A 541 -0.03 -3.39 -5.59
CA ASP A 541 0.58 -3.81 -6.87
C ASP A 541 1.65 -4.91 -6.74
N MET A 542 2.02 -5.31 -5.52
CA MET A 542 2.98 -6.39 -5.27
C MET A 542 2.37 -7.68 -4.70
N ARG A 543 1.03 -7.75 -4.49
CA ARG A 543 0.36 -8.98 -4.03
C ARG A 543 -0.42 -9.74 -5.09
N GLU A 544 -0.76 -9.09 -6.21
CA GLU A 544 -1.38 -9.74 -7.37
C GLU A 544 -0.38 -10.55 -8.22
N LEU A 545 0.93 -10.42 -7.91
CA LEU A 545 2.02 -11.20 -8.52
C LEU A 545 2.07 -12.63 -7.95
N ASP A 546 1.67 -13.63 -8.73
CA ASP A 546 1.99 -15.03 -8.40
C ASP A 546 3.50 -15.26 -8.46
N VAL A 547 4.11 -15.32 -7.27
CA VAL A 547 5.54 -15.61 -7.10
C VAL A 547 5.88 -17.01 -7.62
N SER A 548 4.92 -17.95 -7.65
CA SER A 548 5.10 -19.29 -8.19
C SER A 548 5.25 -19.29 -9.71
N GLU A 549 4.40 -18.56 -10.44
CA GLU A 549 4.59 -18.32 -11.88
C GLU A 549 5.94 -17.61 -12.12
N LEU A 550 6.27 -16.60 -11.31
CA LEU A 550 7.48 -15.80 -11.46
C LEU A 550 8.76 -16.64 -11.35
N ILE A 551 8.93 -17.42 -10.27
CA ILE A 551 10.06 -18.34 -10.12
C ILE A 551 9.94 -19.49 -11.14
N GLY A 552 8.74 -19.98 -11.42
CA GLY A 552 8.47 -21.16 -12.26
C GLY A 552 8.37 -22.47 -11.47
N ARG A 553 8.09 -22.39 -10.17
CA ARG A 553 7.83 -23.52 -9.27
C ARG A 553 6.85 -23.07 -8.20
N ALA A 554 6.04 -23.99 -7.67
CA ALA A 554 5.24 -23.70 -6.48
C ALA A 554 6.13 -23.36 -5.27
N GLU A 555 5.59 -22.54 -4.36
CA GLU A 555 6.15 -22.35 -3.03
C GLU A 555 6.21 -23.67 -2.26
N ILE A 556 7.32 -23.90 -1.55
CA ILE A 556 7.52 -25.05 -0.69
C ILE A 556 7.04 -24.67 0.71
N HIS A 557 5.96 -25.31 1.19
CA HIS A 557 5.59 -25.18 2.60
C HIS A 557 6.62 -25.92 3.46
N VAL A 558 7.52 -25.16 4.11
CA VAL A 558 8.68 -25.71 4.84
C VAL A 558 8.34 -26.07 6.29
N VAL A 559 7.41 -25.34 6.92
CA VAL A 559 7.17 -25.39 8.38
C VAL A 559 6.36 -26.63 8.76
N SER A 560 6.95 -27.53 9.56
CA SER A 560 6.22 -28.63 10.19
C SER A 560 5.47 -28.16 11.45
N PRO A 561 4.41 -28.88 11.88
CA PRO A 561 3.77 -28.63 13.18
C PRO A 561 4.75 -28.68 14.36
N ASP A 562 5.81 -29.50 14.25
CA ASP A 562 6.82 -29.71 15.29
C ASP A 562 7.81 -28.55 15.42
N ALA A 563 7.97 -27.69 14.39
CA ALA A 563 8.85 -26.50 14.47
C ALA A 563 8.45 -25.57 15.63
N ARG A 564 7.15 -25.55 15.97
CA ARG A 564 6.62 -24.81 17.10
C ARG A 564 7.26 -25.23 18.44
N ALA A 565 7.63 -26.50 18.61
CA ALA A 565 8.20 -27.01 19.86
C ALA A 565 9.57 -26.42 20.20
N VAL A 566 10.32 -25.92 19.19
CA VAL A 566 11.60 -25.24 19.41
C VAL A 566 11.41 -23.86 20.05
N VAL A 567 10.31 -23.19 19.73
CA VAL A 567 10.04 -21.79 20.13
C VAL A 567 9.09 -21.69 21.33
N ALA A 568 8.10 -22.58 21.43
CA ALA A 568 7.04 -22.49 22.43
C ALA A 568 7.61 -22.53 23.87
N GLY A 569 7.22 -21.55 24.69
CA GLY A 569 7.69 -21.40 26.06
C GLY A 569 9.16 -20.95 26.23
N ARG A 570 9.94 -20.82 25.16
CA ARG A 570 11.36 -20.44 25.22
C ARG A 570 11.60 -18.94 25.24
N ARG A 571 12.77 -18.51 25.71
CA ARG A 571 13.33 -17.17 25.59
C ARG A 571 14.10 -17.10 24.27
N VAL A 572 13.55 -16.38 23.29
CA VAL A 572 14.07 -16.29 21.92
C VAL A 572 14.67 -14.91 21.67
N LEU A 573 15.88 -14.84 21.13
CA LEU A 573 16.52 -13.61 20.67
C LEU A 573 16.64 -13.62 19.15
N VAL A 574 16.12 -12.59 18.48
CA VAL A 574 16.34 -12.35 17.06
C VAL A 574 17.27 -11.15 16.92
N THR A 575 18.42 -11.33 16.27
CA THR A 575 19.34 -10.22 15.94
C THR A 575 19.18 -9.82 14.48
N GLY A 576 19.20 -8.51 14.19
CA GLY A 576 18.80 -7.97 12.89
C GLY A 576 17.28 -7.94 12.74
N ALA A 577 16.56 -7.84 13.86
CA ALA A 577 15.10 -7.92 13.93
C ALA A 577 14.42 -6.83 13.06
N GLY A 578 15.02 -5.65 12.93
CA GLY A 578 14.50 -4.57 12.10
C GLY A 578 14.54 -4.83 10.59
N GLY A 579 15.40 -5.74 10.13
CA GLY A 579 15.51 -6.16 8.73
C GLY A 579 14.38 -7.10 8.28
N SER A 580 14.15 -7.23 6.96
CA SER A 580 12.98 -7.96 6.42
C SER A 580 12.85 -9.40 6.90
N ILE A 581 13.94 -10.17 6.95
CA ILE A 581 13.92 -11.55 7.46
C ILE A 581 13.71 -11.57 8.97
N GLY A 582 14.42 -10.71 9.71
CA GLY A 582 14.31 -10.63 11.16
C GLY A 582 12.89 -10.28 11.61
N SER A 583 12.23 -9.35 10.92
CA SER A 583 10.87 -8.91 11.24
C SER A 583 9.82 -10.00 10.97
N GLU A 584 9.85 -10.68 9.82
CA GLU A 584 8.91 -11.78 9.56
C GLU A 584 9.20 -13.01 10.42
N LEU A 585 10.47 -13.31 10.72
CA LEU A 585 10.82 -14.31 11.73
C LEU A 585 10.29 -13.93 13.12
N CYS A 586 10.30 -12.65 13.50
CA CYS A 586 9.68 -12.20 14.75
C CYS A 586 8.16 -12.38 14.75
N HIS A 587 7.47 -12.12 13.63
CA HIS A 587 6.02 -12.39 13.49
C HIS A 587 5.69 -13.87 13.70
N GLN A 588 6.41 -14.78 13.03
CA GLN A 588 6.17 -16.22 13.13
C GLN A 588 6.58 -16.79 14.50
N VAL A 589 7.74 -16.39 15.03
CA VAL A 589 8.17 -16.73 16.39
C VAL A 589 7.15 -16.24 17.42
N ARG A 590 6.64 -15.01 17.30
CA ARG A 590 5.63 -14.46 18.22
C ARG A 590 4.34 -15.27 18.25
N ALA A 591 3.91 -15.79 17.09
CA ALA A 591 2.71 -16.62 16.95
C ALA A 591 2.87 -18.02 17.58
N PHE A 592 4.07 -18.58 17.59
CA PHE A 592 4.34 -19.91 18.17
C PHE A 592 4.24 -19.94 19.71
N GLY A 593 4.42 -18.80 20.37
CA GLY A 593 4.20 -18.61 21.80
C GLY A 593 5.44 -18.80 22.69
N PRO A 594 6.54 -18.07 22.46
CA PRO A 594 7.70 -18.02 23.36
C PRO A 594 7.32 -17.42 24.72
N SER A 595 8.11 -17.71 25.76
CA SER A 595 7.96 -17.05 27.07
C SER A 595 8.50 -15.61 27.05
N ARG A 596 9.52 -15.34 26.24
CA ARG A 596 9.95 -14.00 25.83
C ARG A 596 10.50 -14.04 24.40
N LEU A 597 10.19 -13.02 23.62
CA LEU A 597 10.88 -12.68 22.38
C LEU A 597 11.69 -11.40 22.66
N PHE A 598 12.92 -11.32 22.18
CA PHE A 598 13.79 -10.15 22.25
C PHE A 598 14.20 -9.73 20.84
N LEU A 599 14.07 -8.43 20.57
CA LEU A 599 14.24 -7.80 19.27
C LEU A 599 15.54 -6.99 19.28
N LEU A 600 16.63 -7.53 18.75
CA LEU A 600 17.94 -6.86 18.72
C LEU A 600 18.26 -6.30 17.34
N ASP A 601 18.57 -5.01 17.28
CA ASP A 601 19.05 -4.32 16.08
C ASP A 601 19.85 -3.06 16.49
N HIS A 602 20.58 -2.47 15.54
CA HIS A 602 21.21 -1.16 15.71
C HIS A 602 20.30 -0.01 15.24
N ASP A 603 19.23 -0.31 14.49
CA ASP A 603 18.28 0.66 13.96
C ASP A 603 17.03 0.78 14.85
N GLU A 604 16.96 1.85 15.66
CA GLU A 604 15.83 2.14 16.55
C GLU A 604 14.49 2.35 15.81
N SER A 605 14.52 2.90 14.60
CA SER A 605 13.31 3.20 13.83
C SER A 605 12.68 1.93 13.27
N ASN A 606 13.51 0.99 12.80
CA ASN A 606 13.05 -0.31 12.37
C ASN A 606 12.60 -1.21 13.53
N LEU A 607 13.21 -1.10 14.71
CA LEU A 607 12.75 -1.75 15.94
C LEU A 607 11.40 -1.21 16.42
N HIS A 608 11.25 0.11 16.51
CA HIS A 608 10.00 0.77 16.92
C HIS A 608 8.83 0.41 16.00
N ARG A 609 9.06 0.46 14.68
CA ARG A 609 8.10 0.00 13.67
C ARG A 609 7.71 -1.46 13.88
N LEU A 610 8.67 -2.36 14.09
CA LEU A 610 8.38 -3.78 14.30
C LEU A 610 7.55 -4.03 15.57
N GLN A 611 7.80 -3.27 16.64
CA GLN A 611 7.02 -3.38 17.88
C GLN A 611 5.56 -2.98 17.64
N LEU A 612 5.31 -1.88 16.93
CA LEU A 612 3.96 -1.47 16.49
C LEU A 612 3.28 -2.55 15.63
N GLU A 613 4.02 -3.24 14.76
CA GLU A 613 3.50 -4.33 13.93
C GLU A 613 3.18 -5.60 14.73
N LEU A 614 3.96 -5.93 15.77
CA LEU A 614 3.81 -7.16 16.58
C LEU A 614 2.74 -7.07 17.68
N TYR A 615 2.55 -5.88 18.25
CA TYR A 615 1.72 -5.69 19.45
C TYR A 615 0.58 -4.68 19.28
N GLY A 616 0.62 -3.83 18.25
CA GLY A 616 -0.36 -2.76 18.02
C GLY A 616 -0.10 -1.48 18.82
N ASP A 617 0.79 -1.54 19.80
CA ASP A 617 1.39 -0.41 20.52
C ASP A 617 2.93 -0.58 20.60
N ALA A 618 3.63 0.42 21.16
CA ALA A 618 5.09 0.41 21.27
C ALA A 618 5.59 1.22 22.48
N LEU A 619 6.85 0.99 22.84
CA LEU A 619 7.56 1.55 24.00
C LEU A 619 6.92 1.20 25.36
N ARG A 620 6.29 0.01 25.45
CA ARG A 620 5.61 -0.52 26.65
C ARG A 620 6.24 -1.78 27.23
N SER A 621 7.27 -2.33 26.58
CA SER A 621 7.90 -3.59 26.95
C SER A 621 9.42 -3.56 26.73
N ASP A 622 10.15 -4.21 27.62
CA ASP A 622 11.62 -4.31 27.62
C ASP A 622 12.15 -5.37 26.63
N ASP A 623 11.42 -5.61 25.53
CA ASP A 623 11.79 -6.58 24.49
C ASP A 623 12.64 -5.99 23.37
N ILE A 624 12.68 -4.66 23.24
CA ILE A 624 13.60 -3.96 22.32
C ILE A 624 15.02 -3.92 22.92
N VAL A 625 15.99 -4.33 22.11
CA VAL A 625 17.42 -4.37 22.46
C VAL A 625 18.23 -3.58 21.44
N ILE A 626 18.31 -2.25 21.61
CA ILE A 626 19.20 -1.43 20.79
C ILE A 626 20.66 -1.85 21.11
N SER A 627 21.35 -2.40 20.11
CA SER A 627 22.74 -2.86 20.17
C SER A 627 23.29 -3.13 18.78
N ASP A 628 24.52 -2.69 18.52
CA ASP A 628 25.33 -3.27 17.44
C ASP A 628 25.89 -4.63 17.92
N ILE A 629 26.01 -5.60 17.02
CA ILE A 629 26.63 -6.91 17.29
C ILE A 629 28.16 -6.81 17.42
N ARG A 630 28.74 -5.70 16.97
CA ARG A 630 30.17 -5.36 17.10
C ARG A 630 30.54 -4.93 18.53
N ASP A 631 29.57 -4.40 19.30
CA ASP A 631 29.77 -4.05 20.72
C ASP A 631 29.78 -5.32 21.58
N ARG A 632 30.99 -5.87 21.77
CA ARG A 632 31.20 -7.06 22.59
C ARG A 632 30.73 -6.88 24.05
N PRO A 633 31.09 -5.82 24.79
CA PRO A 633 30.57 -5.58 26.14
C PRO A 633 29.03 -5.57 26.23
N ARG A 634 28.34 -4.96 25.27
CA ARG A 634 26.87 -4.91 25.23
C ARG A 634 26.27 -6.28 24.92
N VAL A 635 26.83 -7.03 23.96
CA VAL A 635 26.43 -8.43 23.70
C VAL A 635 26.66 -9.31 24.94
N ASP A 636 27.79 -9.15 25.64
CA ASP A 636 28.11 -9.84 26.91
C ASP A 636 27.21 -9.42 28.09
N GLN A 637 26.50 -8.29 28.00
CA GLN A 637 25.42 -7.92 28.93
C GLN A 637 24.12 -8.63 28.54
N VAL A 638 23.65 -8.42 27.31
CA VAL A 638 22.38 -8.94 26.77
C VAL A 638 22.21 -10.44 27.01
N PHE A 639 23.23 -11.24 26.70
CA PHE A 639 23.18 -12.69 26.88
C PHE A 639 23.19 -13.14 28.34
N ARG A 640 23.83 -12.37 29.22
CA ARG A 640 23.92 -12.63 30.67
C ARG A 640 22.62 -12.31 31.39
N GLU A 641 21.95 -11.26 30.92
CA GLU A 641 20.71 -10.69 31.47
C GLU A 641 19.47 -11.46 30.98
N PHE A 642 19.34 -11.68 29.67
CA PHE A 642 18.14 -12.31 29.08
C PHE A 642 18.22 -13.84 28.95
N ARG A 643 19.44 -14.41 29.00
CA ARG A 643 19.71 -15.86 28.92
C ARG A 643 18.90 -16.56 27.81
N PRO A 644 19.04 -16.17 26.53
CA PRO A 644 18.25 -16.73 25.44
C PRO A 644 18.54 -18.22 25.25
N GLU A 645 17.47 -19.02 25.15
CA GLU A 645 17.51 -20.46 24.88
C GLU A 645 17.63 -20.73 23.37
N VAL A 646 17.02 -19.85 22.56
CA VAL A 646 17.08 -19.88 21.10
C VAL A 646 17.57 -18.54 20.58
N VAL A 647 18.54 -18.55 19.68
CA VAL A 647 19.07 -17.35 19.01
C VAL A 647 18.96 -17.52 17.51
N PHE A 648 18.29 -16.58 16.86
CA PHE A 648 18.25 -16.47 15.40
C PHE A 648 19.08 -15.25 14.96
N HIS A 649 20.10 -15.48 14.14
CA HIS A 649 21.07 -14.46 13.78
C HIS A 649 20.93 -14.01 12.32
N ALA A 650 20.15 -12.94 12.12
CA ALA A 650 19.92 -12.29 10.83
C ALA A 650 20.75 -11.00 10.62
N ALA A 651 21.33 -10.43 11.68
CA ALA A 651 22.16 -9.21 11.62
C ALA A 651 23.42 -9.42 10.76
N ALA A 652 23.46 -8.82 9.57
CA ALA A 652 24.60 -8.86 8.66
C ALA A 652 24.49 -7.79 7.56
N HIS A 653 25.61 -7.40 6.96
CA HIS A 653 25.62 -6.65 5.70
C HIS A 653 25.41 -7.60 4.52
N LYS A 654 24.38 -7.35 3.70
CA LYS A 654 23.93 -8.23 2.60
C LYS A 654 24.29 -7.78 1.17
N HIS A 655 24.82 -6.57 1.00
CA HIS A 655 24.97 -5.96 -0.34
C HIS A 655 26.39 -6.18 -0.90
N LEU A 656 26.52 -7.15 -1.82
CA LEU A 656 27.81 -7.54 -2.41
C LEU A 656 28.64 -6.35 -2.94
N PRO A 657 28.13 -5.43 -3.79
CA PRO A 657 28.93 -4.33 -4.31
C PRO A 657 29.45 -3.37 -3.22
N LEU A 658 28.68 -3.17 -2.13
CA LEU A 658 29.12 -2.34 -1.01
C LEU A 658 30.19 -3.04 -0.15
N LEU A 659 30.19 -4.37 -0.08
CA LEU A 659 31.23 -5.12 0.62
C LEU A 659 32.50 -5.35 -0.21
N GLU A 660 32.43 -5.26 -1.54
CA GLU A 660 33.64 -5.15 -2.37
C GLU A 660 34.33 -3.78 -2.18
N LEU A 661 33.56 -2.70 -2.03
CA LEU A 661 34.07 -1.35 -1.76
C LEU A 661 34.49 -1.15 -0.29
N HIS A 662 33.83 -1.81 0.65
CA HIS A 662 34.04 -1.64 2.10
C HIS A 662 34.24 -3.00 2.81
N PRO A 663 35.28 -3.78 2.44
CA PRO A 663 35.46 -5.15 2.92
C PRO A 663 35.68 -5.24 4.44
N CYS A 664 36.26 -4.19 5.03
CA CYS A 664 36.48 -4.05 6.46
C CYS A 664 35.18 -4.08 7.27
N GLU A 665 34.09 -3.49 6.77
CA GLU A 665 32.78 -3.54 7.43
C GLU A 665 32.13 -4.93 7.31
N GLY A 666 32.37 -5.62 6.19
CA GLY A 666 32.01 -7.03 6.03
C GLY A 666 32.67 -7.91 7.10
N VAL A 667 33.97 -7.74 7.36
CA VAL A 667 34.68 -8.45 8.44
C VAL A 667 34.13 -8.09 9.82
N LYS A 668 34.01 -6.80 10.14
CA LYS A 668 33.55 -6.35 11.46
C LYS A 668 32.15 -6.88 11.79
N SER A 669 31.22 -6.77 10.84
CA SER A 669 29.82 -7.18 11.02
C SER A 669 29.64 -8.69 10.85
N ASN A 670 29.90 -9.24 9.65
CA ASN A 670 29.53 -10.62 9.31
C ASN A 670 30.42 -11.68 9.98
N VAL A 671 31.68 -11.35 10.33
CA VAL A 671 32.61 -12.31 10.95
C VAL A 671 32.71 -12.07 12.45
N ARG A 672 33.21 -10.91 12.87
CA ARG A 672 33.49 -10.62 14.29
C ARG A 672 32.22 -10.37 15.11
N GLY A 673 31.17 -9.81 14.51
CA GLY A 673 29.84 -9.73 15.13
C GLY A 673 29.23 -11.11 15.38
N THR A 674 29.38 -12.04 14.43
CA THR A 674 28.98 -13.45 14.60
C THR A 674 29.78 -14.14 15.72
N GLU A 675 31.10 -13.95 15.79
CA GLU A 675 31.93 -14.50 16.87
C GLU A 675 31.55 -13.94 18.25
N ASN A 676 31.28 -12.63 18.35
CA ASN A 676 30.80 -11.99 19.57
C ASN A 676 29.54 -12.69 20.12
N LEU A 677 28.58 -12.96 19.24
CA LEU A 677 27.31 -13.62 19.55
C LEU A 677 27.48 -15.10 19.89
N LEU A 678 28.25 -15.87 19.11
CA LEU A 678 28.47 -17.30 19.35
C LEU A 678 29.15 -17.55 20.70
N ARG A 679 30.18 -16.76 21.03
CA ARG A 679 30.87 -16.83 22.32
C ARG A 679 29.93 -16.46 23.48
N ALA A 680 29.04 -15.48 23.28
CA ALA A 680 28.06 -15.09 24.29
C ALA A 680 26.95 -16.15 24.47
N ALA A 681 26.50 -16.79 23.38
CA ALA A 681 25.55 -17.91 23.39
C ALA A 681 26.10 -19.14 24.14
N ALA A 682 27.35 -19.54 23.83
CA ALA A 682 28.05 -20.62 24.53
C ALA A 682 28.22 -20.31 26.03
N ALA A 683 28.59 -19.08 26.40
CA ALA A 683 28.72 -18.66 27.79
C ALA A 683 27.38 -18.52 28.53
N ALA A 684 26.29 -18.25 27.79
CA ALA A 684 24.93 -18.16 28.35
C ALA A 684 24.26 -19.53 28.55
N GLY A 685 24.70 -20.57 27.82
CA GLY A 685 24.03 -21.87 27.77
C GLY A 685 22.84 -21.90 26.81
N THR A 686 22.93 -21.21 25.67
CA THR A 686 21.90 -21.21 24.62
C THR A 686 21.79 -22.59 23.96
N GLU A 687 20.59 -23.19 23.98
CA GLU A 687 20.32 -24.54 23.46
C GLU A 687 20.30 -24.62 21.93
N ARG A 688 19.87 -23.53 21.25
CA ARG A 688 19.81 -23.44 19.78
C ARG A 688 20.34 -22.11 19.25
N PHE A 689 21.29 -22.15 18.32
CA PHE A 689 21.74 -20.97 17.57
C PHE A 689 21.64 -21.26 16.07
N VAL A 690 21.01 -20.35 15.30
CA VAL A 690 20.94 -20.45 13.84
C VAL A 690 21.51 -19.18 13.20
N LEU A 691 22.63 -19.32 12.48
CA LEU A 691 23.18 -18.29 11.60
C LEU A 691 22.43 -18.25 10.27
N ILE A 692 22.05 -17.05 9.81
CA ILE A 692 21.57 -16.85 8.45
C ILE A 692 22.74 -16.48 7.53
N SER A 693 23.05 -17.39 6.59
CA SER A 693 24.08 -17.29 5.54
C SER A 693 23.43 -17.17 4.15
N THR A 694 24.23 -17.25 3.09
CA THR A 694 23.84 -17.05 1.69
C THR A 694 24.51 -18.10 0.80
N ASP A 695 23.85 -18.46 -0.30
CA ASP A 695 24.40 -19.19 -1.45
C ASP A 695 25.86 -18.80 -1.81
N LYS A 696 26.19 -17.50 -1.83
CA LYS A 696 27.53 -16.97 -2.15
C LYS A 696 28.65 -17.43 -1.20
N ALA A 697 28.33 -18.04 -0.06
CA ALA A 697 29.30 -18.66 0.84
C ALA A 697 29.81 -20.03 0.33
N ALA A 698 29.07 -20.67 -0.58
CA ALA A 698 29.59 -21.78 -1.40
C ALA A 698 30.57 -21.23 -2.44
N ASP A 699 31.73 -21.89 -2.59
CA ASP A 699 32.84 -21.48 -3.48
C ASP A 699 33.07 -19.93 -3.48
N PRO A 700 33.52 -19.32 -2.37
CA PRO A 700 33.38 -17.88 -2.14
C PRO A 700 34.39 -17.02 -2.91
N VAL A 701 33.94 -16.36 -3.98
CA VAL A 701 34.75 -15.43 -4.81
C VAL A 701 34.52 -13.93 -4.52
N SER A 702 33.58 -13.60 -3.64
CA SER A 702 33.26 -12.23 -3.20
C SER A 702 33.48 -12.05 -1.71
N VAL A 703 33.68 -10.82 -1.26
CA VAL A 703 33.85 -10.48 0.17
C VAL A 703 32.60 -10.83 0.97
N LEU A 704 31.41 -10.67 0.39
CA LEU A 704 30.15 -11.14 1.00
C LEU A 704 30.19 -12.66 1.21
N GLY A 705 30.57 -13.42 0.18
CA GLY A 705 30.72 -14.88 0.26
C GLY A 705 31.76 -15.31 1.28
N ALA A 706 32.96 -14.71 1.21
CA ALA A 706 34.08 -15.01 2.09
C ALA A 706 33.76 -14.74 3.57
N THR A 707 33.19 -13.57 3.87
CA THR A 707 32.81 -13.23 5.25
C THR A 707 31.67 -14.11 5.78
N LYS A 708 30.74 -14.55 4.93
CA LYS A 708 29.71 -15.52 5.32
C LYS A 708 30.22 -16.96 5.43
N ARG A 709 31.19 -17.39 4.63
CA ARG A 709 31.86 -18.69 4.82
C ARG A 709 32.66 -18.73 6.13
N LEU A 710 33.36 -17.66 6.49
CA LEU A 710 34.00 -17.56 7.81
C LEU A 710 32.99 -17.60 8.95
N ALA A 711 31.79 -17.02 8.78
CA ALA A 711 30.71 -17.11 9.76
C ALA A 711 30.19 -18.57 9.92
N GLU A 712 30.01 -19.32 8.83
CA GLU A 712 29.66 -20.76 8.88
C GLU A 712 30.73 -21.58 9.60
N LEU A 713 32.01 -21.33 9.31
CA LEU A 713 33.12 -22.01 9.99
C LEU A 713 33.22 -21.62 11.47
N LEU A 714 32.86 -20.39 11.84
CA LEU A 714 32.78 -19.94 13.25
C LEU A 714 31.67 -20.66 14.00
N VAL A 715 30.50 -20.87 13.37
CA VAL A 715 29.41 -21.68 13.93
C VAL A 715 29.89 -23.11 14.23
N ARG A 716 30.58 -23.75 13.29
CA ARG A 716 31.16 -25.10 13.49
C ARG A 716 32.16 -25.14 14.64
N ARG A 717 33.16 -24.24 14.64
CA ARG A 717 34.13 -24.13 15.75
C ARG A 717 33.47 -23.85 17.10
N ALA A 718 32.37 -23.10 17.11
CA ALA A 718 31.59 -22.84 18.32
C ALA A 718 30.80 -24.08 18.76
N GLN A 719 30.29 -24.90 17.83
CA GLN A 719 29.65 -26.19 18.13
C GLN A 719 30.65 -27.18 18.75
N ASP A 720 31.86 -27.29 18.20
CA ASP A 720 32.92 -28.18 18.72
C ASP A 720 33.32 -27.84 20.17
N ALA A 721 33.15 -26.57 20.56
CA ALA A 721 33.44 -26.02 21.88
C ALA A 721 32.18 -25.80 22.75
N ALA A 722 31.00 -26.23 22.30
CA ALA A 722 29.73 -25.91 22.96
C ALA A 722 29.46 -26.80 24.20
N PRO A 723 28.74 -26.29 25.23
CA PRO A 723 28.26 -27.13 26.33
C PRO A 723 27.32 -28.23 25.84
N PRO A 724 27.35 -29.46 26.42
CA PRO A 724 26.44 -30.54 26.05
C PRO A 724 24.97 -30.12 26.04
N GLY A 725 24.28 -30.39 24.93
CA GLY A 725 22.89 -29.97 24.68
C GLY A 725 22.74 -28.67 23.87
N SER A 726 23.81 -27.89 23.70
CA SER A 726 23.83 -26.71 22.83
C SER A 726 24.08 -27.12 21.38
N VAL A 727 23.19 -26.73 20.47
CA VAL A 727 23.30 -27.01 19.02
C VAL A 727 23.35 -25.71 18.23
N PHE A 728 24.46 -25.48 17.55
CA PHE A 728 24.73 -24.31 16.71
C PHE A 728 24.83 -24.75 15.24
N THR A 729 24.05 -24.11 14.37
CA THR A 729 23.89 -24.46 12.96
C THR A 729 23.75 -23.21 12.08
N ALA A 730 23.79 -23.37 10.76
CA ALA A 730 23.56 -22.29 9.81
C ALA A 730 22.56 -22.68 8.72
N VAL A 731 21.97 -21.69 8.07
CA VAL A 731 21.17 -21.86 6.84
C VAL A 731 21.77 -21.04 5.70
N ARG A 732 21.72 -21.51 4.45
CA ARG A 732 22.00 -20.68 3.26
C ARG A 732 20.71 -20.32 2.55
N PHE A 733 20.50 -19.03 2.33
CA PHE A 733 19.44 -18.53 1.46
C PHE A 733 19.94 -18.33 0.03
N GLY A 734 19.05 -18.53 -0.95
CA GLY A 734 19.18 -17.92 -2.27
C GLY A 734 18.76 -16.43 -2.23
N ASN A 735 18.41 -15.87 -3.38
CA ASN A 735 17.81 -14.54 -3.43
C ASN A 735 16.37 -14.57 -2.90
N VAL A 736 16.11 -13.88 -1.78
CA VAL A 736 14.77 -13.80 -1.19
C VAL A 736 13.93 -12.70 -1.85
N LEU A 737 12.87 -13.10 -2.56
CA LEU A 737 11.89 -12.20 -3.17
C LEU A 737 11.05 -11.47 -2.10
N GLY A 738 10.38 -10.37 -2.46
CA GLY A 738 9.55 -9.57 -1.53
C GLY A 738 10.32 -8.78 -0.45
N SER A 739 11.59 -9.10 -0.17
CA SER A 739 12.39 -8.40 0.83
C SER A 739 12.72 -6.95 0.44
N ARG A 740 12.99 -6.06 1.41
CA ARG A 740 13.31 -4.65 1.14
C ARG A 740 14.61 -4.50 0.36
N GLY A 741 14.56 -3.73 -0.73
CA GLY A 741 15.67 -3.58 -1.67
C GLY A 741 15.98 -4.87 -2.43
N SER A 742 15.01 -5.77 -2.59
CA SER A 742 15.11 -6.94 -3.46
C SER A 742 14.92 -6.56 -4.93
N LEU A 743 15.30 -7.47 -5.83
CA LEU A 743 15.19 -7.31 -7.26
C LEU A 743 13.80 -6.82 -7.70
N LEU A 744 12.71 -7.40 -7.18
CA LEU A 744 11.35 -7.02 -7.58
C LEU A 744 11.02 -5.55 -7.27
N SER A 745 11.49 -5.02 -6.14
CA SER A 745 11.29 -3.60 -5.81
C SER A 745 12.03 -2.66 -6.77
N VAL A 746 13.20 -3.08 -7.29
CA VAL A 746 13.95 -2.33 -8.31
C VAL A 746 13.28 -2.46 -9.69
N LEU A 747 12.77 -3.65 -10.05
CA LEU A 747 12.04 -3.87 -11.30
C LEU A 747 10.72 -3.08 -11.34
N ALA A 748 9.96 -3.08 -10.26
CA ALA A 748 8.75 -2.27 -10.10
C ALA A 748 9.05 -0.78 -10.30
N GLN A 749 10.11 -0.28 -9.67
CA GLN A 749 10.53 1.12 -9.82
C GLN A 749 11.00 1.45 -11.25
N GLN A 750 11.84 0.61 -11.86
CA GLN A 750 12.34 0.83 -13.23
C GLN A 750 11.20 0.81 -14.25
N ILE A 751 10.36 -0.23 -14.22
CA ILE A 751 9.25 -0.39 -15.16
C ILE A 751 8.16 0.67 -14.94
N GLY A 752 7.80 0.96 -13.67
CA GLY A 752 6.83 2.00 -13.33
C GLY A 752 7.28 3.42 -13.71
N ALA A 753 8.59 3.68 -13.72
CA ALA A 753 9.17 4.93 -14.23
C ALA A 753 9.33 4.97 -15.77
N GLY A 754 8.97 3.90 -16.49
CA GLY A 754 9.25 3.75 -17.93
C GLY A 754 10.75 3.67 -18.26
N SER A 755 11.59 3.37 -17.27
CA SER A 755 13.04 3.29 -17.40
C SER A 755 13.47 1.89 -17.89
N PRO A 756 14.55 1.80 -18.70
CA PRO A 756 15.18 0.55 -19.07
C PRO A 756 15.60 -0.28 -17.86
N VAL A 757 15.28 -1.58 -17.88
CA VAL A 757 15.69 -2.51 -16.82
C VAL A 757 17.14 -2.91 -16.98
N THR A 758 17.92 -2.84 -15.90
CA THR A 758 19.34 -3.19 -15.91
C THR A 758 19.58 -4.62 -15.43
N VAL A 759 20.25 -5.43 -16.26
CA VAL A 759 20.64 -6.82 -15.95
C VAL A 759 22.15 -6.97 -16.13
N THR A 760 22.83 -7.75 -15.29
CA THR A 760 24.30 -7.82 -15.31
C THR A 760 24.83 -8.63 -16.49
N HIS A 761 24.25 -9.79 -16.82
CA HIS A 761 24.61 -10.59 -18.00
C HIS A 761 23.39 -11.34 -18.56
N PRO A 762 23.23 -11.56 -19.87
CA PRO A 762 22.08 -12.28 -20.44
C PRO A 762 21.86 -13.68 -19.81
N ASP A 763 22.94 -14.40 -19.57
CA ASP A 763 22.90 -15.78 -19.03
C ASP A 763 23.01 -15.84 -17.50
N VAL A 764 22.87 -14.72 -16.77
CA VAL A 764 23.01 -14.70 -15.31
C VAL A 764 21.86 -15.45 -14.63
N THR A 765 22.18 -16.46 -13.81
CA THR A 765 21.18 -17.24 -13.06
C THR A 765 21.33 -17.08 -11.55
N ARG A 766 20.20 -17.16 -10.83
CA ARG A 766 20.14 -17.12 -9.37
C ARG A 766 19.09 -18.10 -8.86
N PHE A 767 19.33 -18.70 -7.70
CA PHE A 767 18.28 -19.42 -6.97
C PHE A 767 17.37 -18.42 -6.26
N PHE A 768 16.06 -18.69 -6.23
CA PHE A 768 15.06 -17.82 -5.62
C PHE A 768 14.16 -18.56 -4.65
N MET A 769 13.77 -17.84 -3.59
CA MET A 769 12.86 -18.30 -2.55
C MET A 769 11.98 -17.16 -2.04
N THR A 770 10.85 -17.50 -1.42
CA THR A 770 9.95 -16.55 -0.74
C THR A 770 10.48 -16.18 0.66
N VAL A 771 9.86 -15.21 1.32
CA VAL A 771 10.24 -14.84 2.71
C VAL A 771 9.82 -15.95 3.67
N GLU A 772 8.68 -16.55 3.39
CA GLU A 772 8.01 -17.65 4.06
C GLU A 772 8.85 -18.94 3.98
N GLU A 773 9.40 -19.26 2.80
CA GLU A 773 10.40 -20.32 2.62
C GLU A 773 11.70 -20.06 3.41
N ALA A 774 12.15 -18.81 3.45
CA ALA A 774 13.39 -18.43 4.13
C ALA A 774 13.26 -18.51 5.66
N VAL A 775 12.14 -18.02 6.22
CA VAL A 775 11.83 -18.13 7.65
C VAL A 775 11.51 -19.58 8.03
N GLY A 776 10.80 -20.31 7.17
CA GLY A 776 10.51 -21.73 7.38
C GLY A 776 11.76 -22.61 7.40
N LEU A 777 12.74 -22.35 6.52
CA LEU A 777 14.05 -23.02 6.54
C LEU A 777 14.79 -22.77 7.87
N VAL A 778 14.74 -21.56 8.43
CA VAL A 778 15.34 -21.21 9.73
C VAL A 778 14.68 -21.98 10.88
N LEU A 779 13.35 -22.07 10.88
CA LEU A 779 12.58 -22.74 11.93
C LEU A 779 12.75 -24.28 11.88
N GLU A 780 12.77 -24.88 10.69
CA GLU A 780 13.08 -26.31 10.54
C GLU A 780 14.52 -26.63 10.89
N ALA A 781 15.51 -25.81 10.47
CA ALA A 781 16.91 -26.01 10.83
C ALA A 781 17.10 -26.02 12.35
N ALA A 782 16.46 -25.10 13.08
CA ALA A 782 16.50 -25.08 14.54
C ALA A 782 15.91 -26.36 15.19
N ARG A 783 14.97 -27.02 14.52
CA ARG A 783 14.34 -28.27 14.97
C ARG A 783 15.20 -29.49 14.70
N MET A 784 15.70 -29.63 13.47
CA MET A 784 16.35 -30.87 12.99
C MET A 784 17.87 -30.89 13.11
N ALA A 785 18.52 -29.79 13.49
CA ALA A 785 19.96 -29.76 13.72
C ALA A 785 20.39 -30.65 14.90
N GLU A 786 21.48 -31.37 14.67
CA GLU A 786 22.27 -32.12 15.66
C GLU A 786 23.60 -31.40 15.97
N GLY A 787 24.17 -30.65 15.01
CA GLY A 787 25.27 -29.71 15.24
C GLY A 787 26.21 -29.47 14.05
N GLY A 788 26.53 -28.19 13.78
CA GLY A 788 27.56 -27.79 12.81
C GLY A 788 27.21 -27.94 11.33
N GLU A 789 25.99 -28.36 11.00
CA GLU A 789 25.51 -28.47 9.62
C GLU A 789 25.22 -27.09 9.02
N VAL A 790 25.17 -27.03 7.69
CA VAL A 790 24.63 -25.88 6.96
C VAL A 790 23.44 -26.34 6.12
N PHE A 791 22.24 -25.92 6.49
CA PHE A 791 20.99 -26.34 5.83
C PHE A 791 20.64 -25.46 4.63
N VAL A 792 20.19 -26.08 3.55
CA VAL A 792 19.85 -25.41 2.29
C VAL A 792 18.54 -25.94 1.73
N LEU A 793 17.63 -25.05 1.37
CA LEU A 793 16.39 -25.42 0.68
C LEU A 793 16.71 -25.88 -0.75
N ASP A 794 16.19 -27.03 -1.16
CA ASP A 794 16.14 -27.44 -2.55
C ASP A 794 15.16 -26.50 -3.29
N MET A 795 15.72 -25.51 -3.98
CA MET A 795 15.01 -24.53 -4.81
C MET A 795 14.84 -25.02 -6.26
N SER A 796 15.08 -26.30 -6.54
CA SER A 796 15.12 -26.92 -7.88
C SER A 796 16.18 -26.32 -8.81
N SER A 797 15.81 -25.80 -9.98
CA SER A 797 16.73 -25.17 -10.93
C SER A 797 16.89 -23.65 -10.69
N PRO A 798 18.08 -23.05 -10.90
CA PRO A 798 18.25 -21.61 -10.82
C PRO A 798 17.57 -20.91 -12.01
N VAL A 799 17.06 -19.70 -11.78
CA VAL A 799 16.27 -18.93 -12.76
C VAL A 799 17.16 -17.87 -13.43
N ARG A 800 17.08 -17.74 -14.77
CA ARG A 800 17.73 -16.64 -15.50
C ARG A 800 17.05 -15.32 -15.17
N ILE A 801 17.83 -14.28 -14.85
CA ILE A 801 17.29 -12.97 -14.50
C ILE A 801 16.53 -12.33 -15.67
N VAL A 802 16.99 -12.52 -16.92
CA VAL A 802 16.26 -12.04 -18.12
C VAL A 802 14.86 -12.63 -18.22
N ASP A 803 14.68 -13.91 -17.87
CA ASP A 803 13.36 -14.55 -17.92
C ASP A 803 12.48 -14.11 -16.75
N LEU A 804 13.05 -13.91 -15.56
CA LEU A 804 12.37 -13.33 -14.40
C LEU A 804 11.86 -11.91 -14.71
N VAL A 805 12.70 -11.05 -15.29
CA VAL A 805 12.34 -9.69 -15.73
C VAL A 805 11.21 -9.71 -16.74
N ARG A 806 11.29 -10.60 -17.74
CA ARG A 806 10.24 -10.72 -18.77
C ARG A 806 8.92 -11.26 -18.24
N LYS A 807 8.94 -12.18 -17.25
CA LYS A 807 7.73 -12.60 -16.53
C LYS A 807 7.13 -11.45 -15.71
N PHE A 808 7.98 -10.75 -14.94
CA PHE A 808 7.58 -9.62 -14.10
C PHE A 808 6.93 -8.50 -14.92
N ALA A 809 7.55 -8.13 -16.05
CA ALA A 809 7.00 -7.15 -16.97
C ALA A 809 5.61 -7.55 -17.50
N ARG A 810 5.40 -8.81 -17.91
CA ARG A 810 4.08 -9.30 -18.36
C ARG A 810 3.02 -9.29 -17.25
N SER A 811 3.38 -9.65 -16.02
CA SER A 811 2.45 -9.62 -14.88
C SER A 811 2.01 -8.19 -14.54
N VAL A 812 2.90 -7.19 -14.68
CA VAL A 812 2.52 -5.75 -14.62
C VAL A 812 2.07 -5.17 -15.97
N HIS A 813 1.67 -6.03 -16.92
CA HIS A 813 1.08 -5.70 -18.23
C HIS A 813 1.95 -4.84 -19.18
N VAL A 814 3.27 -4.87 -19.01
CA VAL A 814 4.26 -4.28 -19.92
C VAL A 814 4.85 -5.38 -20.83
N PRO A 815 4.44 -5.49 -22.11
CA PRO A 815 4.90 -6.58 -22.98
C PRO A 815 6.35 -6.41 -23.44
N ASP A 816 6.76 -5.17 -23.74
CA ASP A 816 8.06 -4.82 -24.30
C ASP A 816 8.92 -4.06 -23.27
N VAL A 817 9.77 -4.80 -22.55
CA VAL A 817 10.73 -4.23 -21.59
C VAL A 817 12.12 -4.08 -22.24
N ASP A 818 12.64 -2.85 -22.29
CA ASP A 818 14.05 -2.58 -22.66
C ASP A 818 14.95 -3.17 -21.56
N ILE A 819 15.85 -4.08 -21.94
CA ILE A 819 16.80 -4.74 -21.03
C ILE A 819 18.21 -4.34 -21.46
N ARG A 820 18.90 -3.59 -20.61
CA ARG A 820 20.27 -3.15 -20.83
C ARG A 820 21.24 -3.98 -20.02
N PHE A 821 22.26 -4.50 -20.68
CA PHE A 821 23.27 -5.35 -20.06
C PHE A 821 24.46 -4.51 -19.54
N THR A 822 24.68 -4.53 -18.23
CA THR A 822 25.71 -3.70 -17.57
C THR A 822 27.08 -4.38 -17.42
N GLY A 823 27.19 -5.65 -17.79
CA GLY A 823 28.29 -6.51 -17.36
C GLY A 823 28.12 -7.02 -15.92
N LEU A 824 28.83 -8.11 -15.60
CA LEU A 824 28.98 -8.61 -14.23
C LEU A 824 29.82 -7.64 -13.41
N ARG A 825 29.44 -7.45 -12.15
CA ARG A 825 30.15 -6.56 -11.20
C ARG A 825 31.34 -7.29 -10.54
N PRO A 826 32.32 -6.55 -9.98
CA PRO A 826 33.37 -7.16 -9.16
C PRO A 826 32.80 -8.14 -8.12
N GLY A 827 33.37 -9.34 -8.03
CA GLY A 827 32.92 -10.42 -7.15
C GLY A 827 31.62 -11.14 -7.55
N GLU A 828 30.91 -10.71 -8.60
CA GLU A 828 29.64 -11.32 -9.01
C GLU A 828 29.84 -12.58 -9.86
N LYS A 829 29.37 -13.74 -9.39
CA LYS A 829 29.34 -14.98 -10.19
C LYS A 829 28.32 -14.86 -11.34
N LEU A 830 28.61 -15.47 -12.50
CA LEU A 830 27.59 -15.65 -13.55
C LEU A 830 26.43 -16.53 -13.04
N ASN A 831 26.76 -17.65 -12.41
CA ASN A 831 25.81 -18.60 -11.82
C ASN A 831 26.23 -18.89 -10.36
N GLU A 832 25.26 -18.93 -9.44
CA GLU A 832 25.52 -19.27 -8.04
C GLU A 832 25.50 -20.78 -7.82
N THR A 833 26.14 -21.25 -6.74
CA THR A 833 26.12 -22.65 -6.28
C THR A 833 25.48 -22.72 -4.90
N LEU A 834 24.79 -23.82 -4.57
CA LEU A 834 24.16 -24.04 -3.25
C LEU A 834 25.09 -24.75 -2.25
N PHE A 835 25.98 -25.58 -2.79
CA PHE A 835 27.02 -26.34 -2.10
C PHE A 835 28.35 -26.04 -2.77
N SER A 836 29.43 -25.96 -1.99
CA SER A 836 30.78 -25.88 -2.55
C SER A 836 31.15 -27.18 -3.26
N THR A 837 32.13 -27.13 -4.15
CA THR A 837 32.56 -28.30 -4.94
C THR A 837 33.01 -29.49 -4.07
N ASP A 838 33.57 -29.22 -2.88
CA ASP A 838 34.07 -30.22 -1.93
C ASP A 838 33.12 -30.50 -0.73
N GLU A 839 31.88 -29.97 -0.75
CA GLU A 839 30.89 -30.20 0.32
C GLU A 839 30.04 -31.45 0.07
N GLN A 840 30.06 -32.40 1.01
CA GLN A 840 29.12 -33.52 1.00
C GLN A 840 27.76 -33.09 1.55
N HIS A 841 26.69 -33.35 0.80
CA HIS A 841 25.33 -33.03 1.22
C HIS A 841 24.47 -34.29 1.50
N ALA A 842 23.72 -34.27 2.60
CA ALA A 842 22.77 -35.31 2.98
C ALA A 842 21.31 -34.83 2.84
N ARG A 843 20.37 -35.77 2.71
CA ARG A 843 18.95 -35.48 2.87
C ARG A 843 18.60 -35.39 4.36
N THR A 844 17.80 -34.40 4.72
CA THR A 844 17.29 -34.25 6.10
C THR A 844 15.99 -35.03 6.30
N ALA A 845 15.42 -34.94 7.51
CA ALA A 845 14.05 -35.39 7.78
C ALA A 845 12.98 -34.63 6.96
N HIS A 846 13.29 -33.44 6.43
CA HIS A 846 12.39 -32.69 5.55
C HIS A 846 12.74 -32.93 4.06
N PRO A 847 11.79 -33.38 3.21
CA PRO A 847 12.09 -33.86 1.85
C PRO A 847 12.57 -32.78 0.88
N ARG A 848 12.47 -31.50 1.24
CA ARG A 848 12.96 -30.35 0.46
C ARG A 848 14.13 -29.61 1.11
N ILE A 849 14.66 -30.05 2.27
CA ILE A 849 15.87 -29.46 2.86
C ILE A 849 17.01 -30.48 2.82
N LEU A 850 18.17 -29.99 2.42
CA LEU A 850 19.44 -30.71 2.39
C LEU A 850 20.38 -30.12 3.45
N ALA A 851 21.29 -30.94 3.99
CA ALA A 851 22.32 -30.51 4.94
C ALA A 851 23.70 -30.68 4.32
N ALA A 852 24.49 -29.61 4.22
CA ALA A 852 25.92 -29.71 3.99
C ALA A 852 26.59 -30.16 5.29
N LEU A 853 27.15 -31.37 5.27
CA LEU A 853 27.84 -31.95 6.43
C LEU A 853 29.26 -31.37 6.56
N PRO A 854 29.87 -31.42 7.75
CA PRO A 854 31.30 -31.14 7.91
C PRO A 854 32.14 -32.17 7.14
N THR A 855 33.03 -31.71 6.25
CA THR A 855 33.96 -32.62 5.58
C THR A 855 35.04 -33.05 6.56
N ALA A 856 35.27 -34.36 6.71
CA ALA A 856 36.25 -34.88 7.67
C ALA A 856 37.68 -34.42 7.31
N GLY A 857 38.26 -33.55 8.14
CA GLY A 857 39.56 -32.93 7.89
C GLY A 857 39.50 -31.55 7.23
N GLU A 858 38.33 -30.92 7.10
CA GLU A 858 38.22 -29.49 6.78
C GLU A 858 39.02 -28.69 7.83
N SER A 859 39.95 -27.84 7.38
CA SER A 859 41.00 -27.30 8.24
C SER A 859 40.41 -26.43 9.37
N PRO A 860 40.87 -26.57 10.64
CA PRO A 860 40.38 -25.73 11.73
C PRO A 860 40.62 -24.25 11.41
N LEU A 861 39.63 -23.41 11.71
CA LEU A 861 39.65 -21.96 11.44
C LEU A 861 41.04 -21.36 11.73
N PRO A 862 41.78 -20.91 10.70
CA PRO A 862 43.21 -20.68 10.86
C PRO A 862 43.53 -19.63 11.94
N GLU A 863 44.71 -19.76 12.54
CA GLU A 863 45.20 -18.90 13.63
C GLU A 863 45.28 -17.40 13.28
N ARG A 864 45.03 -17.06 12.01
CA ARG A 864 45.12 -15.71 11.42
C ARG A 864 43.81 -14.91 11.43
N LEU A 865 42.75 -15.37 12.11
CA LEU A 865 41.58 -14.52 12.40
C LEU A 865 41.95 -13.18 13.11
N PRO A 866 42.91 -13.12 14.06
CA PRO A 866 43.36 -11.86 14.62
C PRO A 866 44.00 -10.91 13.59
N ASP A 867 44.73 -11.42 12.60
CA ASP A 867 45.26 -10.61 11.48
C ASP A 867 44.11 -9.94 10.72
N LEU A 868 43.07 -10.72 10.38
CA LEU A 868 41.89 -10.25 9.64
C LEU A 868 41.16 -9.13 10.40
N TYR A 869 40.98 -9.31 11.72
CA TYR A 869 40.35 -8.31 12.56
C TYR A 869 41.22 -7.06 12.74
N ALA A 870 42.53 -7.22 12.91
CA ALA A 870 43.46 -6.10 13.01
C ALA A 870 43.54 -5.30 11.71
N ALA A 871 43.45 -5.96 10.54
CA ALA A 871 43.36 -5.32 9.24
C ALA A 871 42.04 -4.52 9.10
N ALA A 872 40.91 -5.14 9.43
CA ALA A 872 39.61 -4.49 9.34
C ALA A 872 39.47 -3.28 10.28
N GLU A 873 40.03 -3.33 11.49
CA GLU A 873 40.03 -2.17 12.41
C GLU A 873 40.94 -1.02 11.95
N ARG A 874 42.04 -1.32 11.24
CA ARG A 874 42.82 -0.28 10.53
C ARG A 874 42.13 0.24 9.27
N ASN A 875 40.98 -0.33 8.89
CA ASN A 875 40.29 -0.13 7.60
C ASN A 875 41.15 -0.48 6.37
N ASP A 876 42.08 -1.42 6.54
CA ASP A 876 43.07 -1.83 5.56
C ASP A 876 42.46 -2.85 4.57
N ALA A 877 41.78 -2.35 3.53
CA ALA A 877 41.01 -3.17 2.59
C ALA A 877 41.87 -4.17 1.80
N ALA A 878 43.10 -3.79 1.44
CA ALA A 878 44.03 -4.64 0.71
C ALA A 878 44.54 -5.78 1.61
N GLU A 879 44.92 -5.47 2.86
CA GLU A 879 45.30 -6.51 3.83
C GLU A 879 44.12 -7.43 4.15
N VAL A 880 42.89 -6.91 4.28
CA VAL A 880 41.69 -7.74 4.45
C VAL A 880 41.54 -8.73 3.30
N ARG A 881 41.63 -8.31 2.03
CA ARG A 881 41.57 -9.23 0.87
C ARG A 881 42.70 -10.27 0.91
N ARG A 882 43.94 -9.83 1.16
CA ARG A 882 45.12 -10.71 1.25
C ARG A 882 45.01 -11.74 2.38
N VAL A 883 44.43 -11.37 3.52
CA VAL A 883 44.18 -12.30 4.64
C VAL A 883 43.02 -13.24 4.30
N LEU A 884 41.92 -12.76 3.72
CA LEU A 884 40.80 -13.62 3.27
C LEU A 884 41.27 -14.71 2.28
N ALA A 885 42.11 -14.37 1.29
CA ALA A 885 42.69 -15.33 0.35
C ALA A 885 43.64 -16.35 1.03
N GLY A 886 44.26 -15.96 2.15
CA GLY A 886 45.04 -16.87 3.00
C GLY A 886 44.21 -17.69 4.00
N LEU A 887 42.90 -17.41 4.13
CA LEU A 887 41.96 -18.12 5.01
C LEU A 887 41.02 -19.06 4.24
N LEU A 888 40.67 -18.72 3.00
CA LEU A 888 39.69 -19.42 2.18
C LEU A 888 40.27 -19.77 0.81
N GLN A 889 40.29 -21.06 0.49
CA GLN A 889 40.66 -21.54 -0.84
C GLN A 889 39.64 -21.04 -1.88
N GLY A 890 40.12 -20.61 -3.05
CA GLY A 890 39.30 -20.08 -4.14
C GLY A 890 38.96 -18.58 -4.06
N PHE A 891 39.17 -17.91 -2.92
CA PHE A 891 38.99 -16.45 -2.85
C PHE A 891 40.17 -15.70 -3.50
N PRO A 892 39.94 -14.75 -4.42
CA PRO A 892 41.01 -14.03 -5.11
C PRO A 892 41.78 -13.09 -4.17
N ALA A 893 43.12 -13.16 -4.21
CA ALA A 893 43.99 -12.30 -3.40
C ALA A 893 44.07 -10.86 -3.93
N ASP A 894 44.05 -10.69 -5.25
CA ASP A 894 44.16 -9.40 -5.93
C ASP A 894 42.81 -8.66 -5.95
N GLU A 895 42.88 -7.33 -5.97
CA GLU A 895 41.71 -6.50 -6.19
C GLU A 895 41.23 -6.61 -7.65
N PRO A 896 39.93 -6.92 -7.91
CA PRO A 896 39.42 -7.05 -9.27
C PRO A 896 39.77 -5.85 -10.16
N ALA A 897 40.45 -6.08 -11.29
CA ALA A 897 41.01 -5.04 -12.15
C ALA A 897 40.01 -3.97 -12.65
N GLN A 898 38.71 -4.27 -12.61
CA GLN A 898 37.63 -3.32 -12.90
C GLN A 898 37.48 -2.22 -11.84
N LEU A 899 37.78 -2.49 -10.55
CA LEU A 899 37.72 -1.47 -9.49
C LEU A 899 38.71 -0.33 -9.74
N ALA A 900 39.90 -0.64 -10.28
CA ALA A 900 40.89 0.34 -10.70
C ALA A 900 40.46 1.25 -11.87
N HIS A 901 39.29 1.00 -12.48
CA HIS A 901 38.68 1.85 -13.52
C HIS A 901 37.22 2.26 -13.18
N ALA A 902 36.66 1.84 -12.04
CA ALA A 902 35.27 2.10 -11.64
C ALA A 902 35.03 3.52 -11.10
N ALA A 903 35.75 4.51 -11.62
CA ALA A 903 35.62 5.93 -11.24
C ALA A 903 34.44 6.60 -11.96
N LEU A 904 33.20 6.20 -11.62
CA LEU A 904 31.94 6.85 -12.03
C LEU A 904 31.84 7.14 -13.55
N ALA A 905 32.30 6.19 -14.38
CA ALA A 905 32.56 6.40 -15.80
C ALA A 905 31.38 6.11 -16.75
N ASP A 906 30.26 5.59 -16.25
CA ASP A 906 28.97 5.60 -16.95
C ASP A 906 28.06 6.61 -16.22
N PRO A 907 27.54 7.65 -16.91
CA PRO A 907 26.78 8.70 -16.26
C PRO A 907 25.39 8.19 -15.81
N TYR A 908 24.91 8.73 -14.68
CA TYR A 908 23.48 8.86 -14.50
C TYR A 908 22.95 9.70 -15.68
N PRO A 909 21.89 9.27 -16.39
CA PRO A 909 21.13 10.18 -17.23
C PRO A 909 20.48 11.22 -16.31
N ASP A 910 20.94 12.47 -16.41
CA ASP A 910 20.42 13.57 -15.60
C ASP A 910 18.95 13.86 -15.94
N ASP A 911 18.07 13.78 -14.94
CA ASP A 911 16.81 14.51 -14.82
C ASP A 911 16.19 14.19 -13.43
N PHE A 912 16.65 14.90 -12.38
CA PHE A 912 16.17 14.79 -10.99
C PHE A 912 16.22 16.15 -10.28
#